data_AF-A0A2V6YF74-F1
#
_entry.id   AF-A0A2V6YF74-F1
#
_cell.length_a   1.000
_cell.length_b   1.000
_cell.length_c   1.000
_cell.angle_alpha   90.00
_cell.angle_beta   90.00
_cell.angle_gamma   90.00
#
_symmetry.space_group_name_H-M   'P 1'
#
loop_
_entity.id
_entity.type
_entity.pdbx_description
1 polymer ?
#
loop_
_entity_poly.entity_id
_entity_poly.type
_entity_poly.pdbx_seq_one_letter_code
_entity_poly.pdbx_strand_id
1 'polypeptide(L)'
;MSGSAVQHSDFVHLHVHSEYSLLDGAARLEKLVQKAKDLRFPAIALTDHGNLFGAIDFYLAAQKTGVKPILGCELYVAPGSRKDRGSQDGGYEGANHLTVLVRNRTGYANLIKLVSRAYFEGFYYKPRVDRELLAEHADGLVVLSGCLNSEVSRLLSQAEIGKATQIAGWYQEVFGRDYYFMEVQSHGLEPQRGVTADTLAIAKAIGAPIVATNDSHYLEAGDARAHEALLCIQTGTTLSDANRFRFSTQEFYMKSAEEMARVFAELPEACRNTLAVAERCNLTLDFGTFHLPRYVVPDGHTLDSYLRELATAGLRRRYGAGPGDAIEARLNHELAVIEKMGFAGYFLVVWDFIRYARQQGIAVGPGRGSSAGSLTAYCLGITNIDPIRYGLLFERFLNPERISMPDMDIDFADDRRDEVIRYVAEKYGRDRVAHIITFGTLGAKAAIRDVGRVLGMPYADVDRIAKLVPNFPLNITLDDAYQRALPLAEAVKSQPHVRELWEIARTLEGCTRHASVHASAVVISDEPLDAHIPLYKDPKRPELITGYAMGPIEKLGLLKMDFLGLRTLTVLANTVALIKESRGIEIDLDTLPVDDSKTYALLSEARTFGVFQLESAGMREALRGLRPERLADVIAMVSLYRPGPMELIPDFIERRHGRAKITYEHPAMETLTRETYGIMVYQEQIMQIASEMAGFTMGEADTLRRAMGKKDRELMAKQREKFIAGCAERSISKAKADRVWELMEKFAGYGFNKCVTGDTRIEMADGSCKRITEIADGDVVLTKDGPFEALGVRPSGLRRVGRLELANGTSVRCTPDHPIFTHRGWVNAGDLTRDDFVAVARELPCGREVVPEHLPALLGYALSEGGLGYESHFYLYSTVADEIEDMRSVVAKFSNTRPTVEHRPKGKASSVRPVRMDRARPSEAVTFLFEACGLQGKTATVKRVPSLVDRWNRGAVAVLVAKLVQGDGCVHPKSRSIFYATSSEGLAHDVRRLLLKLGISSTVHRKTFAYRGGQRIGYTVNLLGGRATFARFRELVGAHLVGFKRRALDQLVASYAGTKTLLARGTVDVIPAALYRDPLREAIRK
;
A
#
# COMPACT_ATOMS: atom_id res chain seq x y z
N MET A 1 1.77 39.11 -15.11
CA MET A 1 0.54 38.47 -15.61
C MET A 1 -0.59 38.91 -14.70
N SER A 2 -1.50 39.74 -15.20
CA SER A 2 -2.69 40.20 -14.48
C SER A 2 -3.63 39.01 -14.23
N GLY A 3 -3.77 38.58 -12.97
CA GLY A 3 -4.68 37.51 -12.59
C GLY A 3 -6.13 37.91 -12.88
N SER A 4 -6.82 37.17 -13.74
CA SER A 4 -8.27 37.32 -13.87
C SER A 4 -8.90 36.99 -12.51
N ALA A 5 -9.64 37.93 -11.93
CA ALA A 5 -10.44 37.67 -10.75
C ALA A 5 -11.38 36.49 -11.04
N VAL A 6 -11.27 35.41 -10.28
CA VAL A 6 -12.17 34.27 -10.39
C VAL A 6 -13.55 34.75 -9.94
N GLN A 7 -14.54 34.68 -10.83
CA GLN A 7 -15.92 35.03 -10.49
C GLN A 7 -16.51 33.95 -9.59
N HIS A 8 -16.82 34.31 -8.35
CA HIS A 8 -17.50 33.45 -7.38
C HIS A 8 -18.99 33.31 -7.70
N SER A 9 -19.60 32.24 -7.22
CA SER A 9 -21.04 32.01 -7.31
C SER A 9 -21.82 32.78 -6.22
N ASP A 10 -23.06 33.17 -6.52
CA ASP A 10 -23.91 33.99 -5.63
C ASP A 10 -24.65 33.17 -4.53
N PHE A 11 -23.98 32.19 -3.92
CA PHE A 11 -24.55 31.34 -2.87
C PHE A 11 -23.45 30.73 -1.98
N VAL A 12 -23.76 30.48 -0.71
CA VAL A 12 -22.90 29.75 0.25
C VAL A 12 -23.75 28.72 1.02
N HIS A 13 -23.28 27.47 1.08
CA HIS A 13 -23.87 26.48 1.97
C HIS A 13 -23.49 26.78 3.42
N LEU A 14 -24.50 27.02 4.26
CA LEU A 14 -24.36 27.36 5.68
C LEU A 14 -24.78 26.23 6.64
N HIS A 15 -25.37 25.16 6.12
CA HIS A 15 -25.85 24.01 6.89
C HIS A 15 -25.41 22.73 6.17
N VAL A 16 -24.31 22.14 6.62
CA VAL A 16 -23.61 21.02 5.96
C VAL A 16 -23.04 20.07 6.99
N HIS A 17 -23.31 18.78 6.79
CA HIS A 17 -22.85 17.68 7.60
C HIS A 17 -21.75 16.92 6.86
N SER A 18 -20.68 16.60 7.58
CA SER A 18 -19.57 15.80 7.09
C SER A 18 -19.62 14.37 7.64
N GLU A 19 -18.60 13.58 7.32
CA GLU A 19 -18.41 12.26 7.93
C GLU A 19 -18.32 12.27 9.48
N TYR A 20 -18.15 13.46 10.10
CA TYR A 20 -18.11 13.63 11.55
C TYR A 20 -19.48 13.81 12.21
N SER A 21 -20.55 14.00 11.43
CA SER A 21 -21.91 13.65 11.86
C SER A 21 -22.03 12.13 11.84
N LEU A 22 -21.52 11.48 12.90
CA LEU A 22 -21.19 10.05 12.91
C LEU A 22 -22.34 9.16 12.46
N LEU A 23 -22.11 8.46 11.34
CA LEU A 23 -23.07 7.54 10.68
C LEU A 23 -24.36 8.19 10.18
N ASP A 24 -24.33 9.49 9.97
CA ASP A 24 -25.43 10.27 9.41
C ASP A 24 -24.94 11.12 8.22
N GLY A 25 -23.80 11.81 8.33
CA GLY A 25 -23.15 12.44 7.18
C GLY A 25 -22.21 11.50 6.41
N ALA A 26 -22.27 11.56 5.07
CA ALA A 26 -21.44 10.77 4.16
C ALA A 26 -20.42 11.62 3.35
N ALA A 27 -20.39 12.94 3.58
CA ALA A 27 -19.54 13.85 2.84
C ALA A 27 -18.14 13.99 3.48
N ARG A 28 -17.13 13.34 2.87
CA ARG A 28 -15.73 13.45 3.32
C ARG A 28 -15.17 14.87 3.24
N LEU A 29 -14.54 15.39 4.30
CA LEU A 29 -14.06 16.78 4.40
C LEU A 29 -13.24 17.26 3.19
N GLU A 30 -12.22 16.51 2.77
CA GLU A 30 -11.37 16.92 1.65
C GLU A 30 -12.17 17.00 0.33
N LYS A 31 -13.09 16.05 0.11
CA LYS A 31 -13.96 16.04 -1.07
C LYS A 31 -15.02 17.13 -1.00
N LEU A 32 -15.55 17.41 0.18
CA LEU A 32 -16.52 18.47 0.43
C LEU A 32 -15.94 19.84 0.06
N VAL A 33 -14.74 20.15 0.55
CA VAL A 33 -14.04 21.40 0.23
C VAL A 33 -13.67 21.48 -1.24
N GLN A 34 -13.21 20.36 -1.83
CA GLN A 34 -12.89 20.33 -3.27
C GLN A 34 -14.14 20.62 -4.12
N LYS A 35 -15.28 20.01 -3.77
CA LYS A 35 -16.55 20.29 -4.46
C LYS A 35 -16.98 21.75 -4.30
N ALA A 36 -16.78 22.35 -3.11
CA ALA A 36 -17.04 23.77 -2.90
C ALA A 36 -16.24 24.66 -3.86
N LYS A 37 -14.96 24.32 -4.06
CA LYS A 37 -14.07 24.99 -5.00
C LYS A 37 -14.54 24.82 -6.44
N ASP A 38 -14.89 23.60 -6.83
CA ASP A 38 -15.32 23.27 -8.19
C ASP A 38 -16.63 23.99 -8.57
N LEU A 39 -17.53 24.16 -7.60
CA LEU A 39 -18.76 24.95 -7.69
C LEU A 39 -18.56 26.45 -7.50
N ARG A 40 -17.31 26.90 -7.24
CA ARG A 40 -16.90 28.31 -7.08
C ARG A 40 -17.54 29.04 -5.89
N PHE A 41 -17.95 28.32 -4.85
CA PHE A 41 -18.43 28.95 -3.63
C PHE A 41 -17.32 29.80 -2.98
N PRO A 42 -17.61 31.04 -2.54
CA PRO A 42 -16.62 31.87 -1.86
C PRO A 42 -16.31 31.38 -0.45
N ALA A 43 -17.28 30.72 0.19
CA ALA A 43 -17.19 30.15 1.51
C ALA A 43 -18.02 28.86 1.61
N ILE A 44 -17.78 28.07 2.66
CA ILE A 44 -18.62 26.93 3.04
C ILE A 44 -18.61 26.77 4.55
N ALA A 45 -19.74 26.43 5.14
CA ALA A 45 -19.86 26.08 6.55
C ALA A 45 -19.75 24.58 6.80
N LEU A 46 -19.27 24.21 7.98
CA LEU A 46 -19.37 22.86 8.53
C LEU A 46 -20.16 22.93 9.83
N THR A 47 -21.28 22.21 9.91
CA THR A 47 -22.24 22.26 11.02
C THR A 47 -22.62 20.86 11.50
N ASP A 48 -21.63 20.03 11.80
CA ASP A 48 -21.87 18.66 12.25
C ASP A 48 -22.75 18.58 13.51
N HIS A 49 -23.48 17.47 13.64
CA HIS A 49 -24.44 17.25 14.72
C HIS A 49 -23.78 17.17 16.11
N GLY A 50 -24.02 18.19 16.94
CA GLY A 50 -23.65 18.22 18.36
C GLY A 50 -22.16 18.00 18.64
N ASN A 51 -21.29 18.25 17.66
CA ASN A 51 -19.85 18.06 17.79
C ASN A 51 -19.06 18.99 16.87
N LEU A 52 -17.76 19.07 17.13
CA LEU A 52 -16.81 19.84 16.30
C LEU A 52 -15.71 18.95 15.73
N PHE A 53 -15.84 17.63 15.74
CA PHE A 53 -14.72 16.69 15.56
C PHE A 53 -13.83 16.97 14.34
N GLY A 54 -14.43 17.35 13.21
CA GLY A 54 -13.75 17.68 11.96
C GLY A 54 -13.31 19.14 11.78
N ALA A 55 -13.60 20.04 12.72
CA ALA A 55 -13.52 21.48 12.52
C ALA A 55 -12.14 22.00 12.10
N ILE A 56 -11.07 21.52 12.74
CA ILE A 56 -9.69 21.95 12.44
C ILE A 56 -9.21 21.39 11.10
N ASP A 57 -9.49 20.12 10.81
CA ASP A 57 -9.10 19.52 9.54
C ASP A 57 -9.87 20.16 8.37
N PHE A 58 -11.15 20.50 8.56
CA PHE A 58 -11.95 21.27 7.62
C PHE A 58 -11.37 22.68 7.41
N TYR A 59 -11.06 23.41 8.48
CA TYR A 59 -10.48 24.75 8.41
C TYR A 59 -9.21 24.76 7.55
N LEU A 60 -8.31 23.80 7.79
CA LEU A 60 -7.05 23.68 7.08
C LEU A 60 -7.23 23.22 5.63
N ALA A 61 -8.16 22.29 5.37
CA ALA A 61 -8.48 21.85 4.01
C ALA A 61 -9.05 23.00 3.17
N ALA A 62 -9.95 23.79 3.74
CA ALA A 62 -10.54 24.98 3.12
C ALA A 62 -9.49 26.04 2.81
N GLN A 63 -8.65 26.40 3.79
CA GLN A 63 -7.54 27.35 3.59
C GLN A 63 -6.59 26.92 2.48
N LYS A 64 -6.18 25.64 2.47
CA LYS A 64 -5.29 25.09 1.43
C LYS A 64 -5.89 25.18 0.03
N THR A 65 -7.22 25.07 -0.07
CA THR A 65 -7.94 25.05 -1.35
C THR A 65 -8.30 26.45 -1.84
N GLY A 66 -8.26 27.45 -0.97
CA GLY A 66 -8.62 28.84 -1.25
C GLY A 66 -10.11 29.15 -1.04
N VAL A 67 -10.84 28.29 -0.32
CA VAL A 67 -12.26 28.50 0.03
C VAL A 67 -12.32 28.98 1.49
N LYS A 68 -13.14 29.99 1.80
CA LYS A 68 -13.26 30.50 3.18
C LYS A 68 -14.00 29.48 4.07
N PRO A 69 -13.39 28.96 5.16
CA PRO A 69 -14.09 28.11 6.10
C PRO A 69 -14.99 28.91 7.03
N ILE A 70 -16.20 28.40 7.29
CA ILE A 70 -17.07 28.86 8.38
C ILE A 70 -17.25 27.67 9.33
N LEU A 71 -16.79 27.81 10.58
CA LEU A 71 -17.00 26.77 11.58
C LEU A 71 -18.38 26.95 12.21
N GLY A 72 -19.04 25.83 12.48
CA GLY A 72 -20.32 25.82 13.16
C GLY A 72 -20.64 24.45 13.73
N CYS A 73 -21.87 24.31 14.23
CA CYS A 73 -22.40 23.07 14.76
C CYS A 73 -23.92 23.15 14.70
N GLU A 74 -24.59 22.05 14.35
CA GLU A 74 -26.00 21.92 14.62
C GLU A 74 -26.18 21.35 16.04
N LEU A 75 -26.55 22.22 16.97
CA LEU A 75 -26.71 21.88 18.38
C LEU A 75 -28.06 21.19 18.63
N TYR A 76 -28.05 20.23 19.55
CA TYR A 76 -29.29 19.70 20.12
C TYR A 76 -29.74 20.57 21.29
N VAL A 77 -30.93 21.15 21.24
CA VAL A 77 -31.51 22.00 22.29
C VAL A 77 -32.58 21.22 23.04
N ALA A 78 -32.44 21.11 24.35
CA ALA A 78 -33.45 20.48 25.21
C ALA A 78 -34.74 21.33 25.22
N PRO A 79 -35.94 20.72 25.20
CA PRO A 79 -37.21 21.46 25.33
C PRO A 79 -37.33 22.24 26.65
N GLY A 80 -36.69 21.73 27.70
CA GLY A 80 -36.60 22.32 29.04
C GLY A 80 -35.15 22.45 29.48
N SER A 81 -34.79 21.86 30.62
CA SER A 81 -33.39 21.85 31.07
C SER A 81 -32.59 20.76 30.36
N ARG A 82 -31.30 21.03 30.07
CA ARG A 82 -30.36 20.01 29.57
C ARG A 82 -30.19 18.82 30.52
N LYS A 83 -30.46 19.04 31.82
CA LYS A 83 -30.36 18.05 32.90
C LYS A 83 -31.56 17.10 32.98
N ASP A 84 -32.66 17.42 32.31
CA ASP A 84 -33.88 16.60 32.37
C ASP A 84 -33.69 15.27 31.63
N ARG A 85 -34.22 14.19 32.22
CA ARG A 85 -34.16 12.82 31.70
C ARG A 85 -35.58 12.24 31.75
N GLY A 86 -36.45 12.65 30.82
CA GLY A 86 -37.85 12.23 30.75
C GLY A 86 -38.45 12.35 29.36
N SER A 87 -39.67 11.81 29.16
CA SER A 87 -40.44 11.90 27.91
C SER A 87 -41.14 13.26 27.81
N GLN A 88 -40.39 14.31 27.48
CA GLN A 88 -40.98 15.59 27.09
C GLN A 88 -40.69 15.85 25.62
N ASP A 89 -41.70 16.34 24.90
CA ASP A 89 -41.77 16.48 23.45
C ASP A 89 -40.47 17.04 22.82
N GLY A 90 -39.70 16.14 22.21
CA GLY A 90 -38.53 16.45 21.38
C GLY A 90 -38.34 15.47 20.23
N GLY A 91 -39.42 14.77 19.82
CA GLY A 91 -39.36 13.73 18.79
C GLY A 91 -38.52 12.50 19.18
N TYR A 92 -38.04 11.76 18.17
CA TYR A 92 -37.24 10.53 18.34
C TYR A 92 -35.93 10.76 19.11
N GLU A 93 -35.35 11.97 19.01
CA GLU A 93 -34.06 12.31 19.64
C GLU A 93 -34.19 13.00 21.02
N GLY A 94 -35.41 13.37 21.42
CA GLY A 94 -35.65 14.06 22.69
C GLY A 94 -35.01 15.46 22.78
N ALA A 95 -34.82 16.11 21.63
CA ALA A 95 -34.22 17.44 21.47
C ALA A 95 -34.65 18.12 20.16
N ASN A 96 -34.58 19.44 20.13
CA ASN A 96 -34.74 20.27 18.94
C ASN A 96 -33.38 20.57 18.32
N HIS A 97 -33.32 20.92 17.03
CA HIS A 97 -32.08 21.33 16.36
C HIS A 97 -31.90 22.86 16.32
N LEU A 98 -30.66 23.33 16.32
CA LEU A 98 -30.30 24.74 16.17
C LEU A 98 -28.95 24.88 15.46
N THR A 99 -28.94 25.53 14.30
CA THR A 99 -27.71 25.74 13.53
C THR A 99 -26.97 26.98 14.04
N VAL A 100 -25.73 26.79 14.48
CA VAL A 100 -24.89 27.84 15.07
C VAL A 100 -23.59 27.96 14.29
N LEU A 101 -23.20 29.17 13.94
CA LEU A 101 -21.99 29.51 13.19
C LEU A 101 -21.09 30.43 14.00
N VAL A 102 -19.79 30.30 13.81
CA VAL A 102 -18.76 31.08 14.50
C VAL A 102 -18.49 32.38 13.76
N ARG A 103 -18.80 33.51 14.42
CA ARG A 103 -18.50 34.86 13.91
C ARG A 103 -17.03 35.22 14.05
N ASN A 104 -16.42 34.89 15.19
CA ASN A 104 -15.07 35.32 15.55
C ASN A 104 -14.44 34.40 16.62
N ARG A 105 -13.27 34.75 17.14
CA ARG A 105 -12.56 33.95 18.15
C ARG A 105 -13.36 33.78 19.45
N THR A 106 -14.11 34.78 19.89
CA THR A 106 -15.02 34.66 21.06
C THR A 106 -16.10 33.63 20.80
N GLY A 107 -16.72 33.67 19.62
CA GLY A 107 -17.71 32.68 19.20
C GLY A 107 -17.14 31.26 19.16
N TYR A 108 -15.92 31.10 18.69
CA TYR A 108 -15.26 29.79 18.66
C TYR A 108 -15.08 29.21 20.07
N ALA A 109 -14.59 30.03 21.01
CA ALA A 109 -14.45 29.64 22.41
C ALA A 109 -15.81 29.32 23.05
N ASN A 110 -16.84 30.11 22.78
CA ASN A 110 -18.19 29.86 23.26
C ASN A 110 -18.80 28.58 22.68
N LEU A 111 -18.58 28.30 21.39
CA LEU A 111 -19.06 27.05 20.78
C LEU A 111 -18.34 25.82 21.34
N ILE A 112 -17.04 25.92 21.63
CA ILE A 112 -16.28 24.89 22.36
C ILE A 112 -16.94 24.61 23.72
N LYS A 113 -17.27 25.65 24.50
CA LYS A 113 -17.91 25.51 25.81
C LYS A 113 -19.29 24.86 25.70
N LEU A 114 -20.11 25.32 24.75
CA LEU A 114 -21.45 24.78 24.49
C LEU A 114 -21.40 23.28 24.18
N VAL A 115 -20.58 22.88 23.20
CA VAL A 115 -20.44 21.48 22.79
C VAL A 115 -19.87 20.62 23.91
N SER A 116 -18.84 21.12 24.62
CA SER A 116 -18.25 20.38 25.74
C SER A 116 -19.26 20.14 26.85
N ARG A 117 -19.92 21.20 27.35
CA ARG A 117 -20.94 21.07 28.42
C ARG A 117 -22.14 20.23 27.97
N ALA A 118 -22.49 20.23 26.68
CA ALA A 118 -23.53 19.35 26.14
C ALA A 118 -23.19 17.86 26.33
N TYR A 119 -21.92 17.46 26.19
CA TYR A 119 -21.46 16.09 26.50
C TYR A 119 -21.36 15.79 28.00
N PHE A 120 -20.93 16.75 28.83
CA PHE A 120 -20.73 16.49 30.27
C PHE A 120 -22.00 16.59 31.11
N GLU A 121 -22.86 17.56 30.82
CA GLU A 121 -24.05 17.90 31.61
C GLU A 121 -25.34 17.47 30.91
N GLY A 122 -25.41 17.69 29.60
CA GLY A 122 -26.64 17.59 28.81
C GLY A 122 -26.92 16.26 28.14
N PHE A 123 -25.96 15.32 28.17
CA PHE A 123 -26.02 14.09 27.38
C PHE A 123 -27.12 13.14 27.86
N TYR A 124 -28.14 12.95 27.01
CA TYR A 124 -29.18 11.93 27.20
C TYR A 124 -29.09 10.88 26.09
N TYR A 125 -29.88 11.02 25.01
CA TYR A 125 -29.63 10.28 23.76
C TYR A 125 -28.61 10.99 22.87
N LYS A 126 -28.57 12.32 22.96
CA LYS A 126 -27.68 13.23 22.24
C LYS A 126 -27.08 14.25 23.22
N PRO A 127 -25.94 14.91 22.88
CA PRO A 127 -25.37 15.98 23.70
C PRO A 127 -26.21 17.24 23.57
N ARG A 128 -27.00 17.58 24.61
CA ARG A 128 -27.96 18.70 24.54
C ARG A 128 -27.50 19.94 25.28
N VAL A 129 -27.78 21.11 24.74
CA VAL A 129 -27.73 22.41 25.43
C VAL A 129 -29.13 22.83 25.87
N ASP A 130 -29.24 23.91 26.63
CA ASP A 130 -30.51 24.58 26.93
C ASP A 130 -30.38 26.10 26.75
N ARG A 131 -31.50 26.80 26.88
CA ARG A 131 -31.57 28.26 26.69
C ARG A 131 -30.72 29.05 27.68
N GLU A 132 -30.60 28.56 28.92
CA GLU A 132 -29.71 29.16 29.93
C GLU A 132 -28.26 29.15 29.44
N LEU A 133 -27.78 27.98 29.00
CA LEU A 133 -26.42 27.83 28.54
C LEU A 133 -26.15 28.59 27.22
N LEU A 134 -27.13 28.61 26.32
CA LEU A 134 -27.05 29.41 25.08
C LEU A 134 -26.93 30.91 25.39
N ALA A 135 -27.68 31.43 26.36
CA ALA A 135 -27.58 32.82 26.76
C ALA A 135 -26.23 33.16 27.42
N GLU A 136 -25.65 32.25 28.22
CA GLU A 136 -24.31 32.42 28.82
C GLU A 136 -23.22 32.54 27.75
N HIS A 137 -23.36 31.82 26.64
CA HIS A 137 -22.33 31.69 25.59
C HIS A 137 -22.77 32.25 24.22
N ALA A 138 -23.63 33.27 24.20
CA ALA A 138 -24.20 33.80 22.95
C ALA A 138 -23.23 34.66 22.12
N ASP A 139 -22.30 35.39 22.76
CA ASP A 139 -21.45 36.36 22.05
C ASP A 139 -20.55 35.68 21.01
N GLY A 140 -20.39 36.33 19.86
CA GLY A 140 -19.56 35.83 18.77
C GLY A 140 -20.20 34.72 17.94
N LEU A 141 -21.48 34.41 18.14
CA LEU A 141 -22.21 33.39 17.36
C LEU A 141 -23.21 34.03 16.40
N VAL A 142 -23.46 33.35 15.28
CA VAL A 142 -24.58 33.60 14.37
C VAL A 142 -25.48 32.37 14.41
N VAL A 143 -26.79 32.58 14.48
CA VAL A 143 -27.78 31.51 14.66
C VAL A 143 -28.78 31.52 13.53
N LEU A 144 -29.04 30.33 12.98
CA LEU A 144 -30.13 30.09 12.03
C LEU A 144 -31.26 29.37 12.76
N SER A 145 -32.51 29.66 12.42
CA SER A 145 -33.67 29.07 13.11
C SER A 145 -33.79 27.55 12.97
N GLY A 146 -32.97 26.89 12.14
CA GLY A 146 -32.81 25.44 12.06
C GLY A 146 -33.71 24.75 11.04
N CYS A 147 -33.52 23.43 10.93
CA CYS A 147 -34.26 22.54 10.03
C CYS A 147 -35.71 22.27 10.51
N LEU A 148 -36.41 21.30 9.90
CA LEU A 148 -37.76 20.89 10.32
C LEU A 148 -37.85 20.40 11.78
N ASN A 149 -36.76 19.87 12.33
CA ASN A 149 -36.69 19.42 13.71
C ASN A 149 -36.24 20.54 14.68
N SER A 150 -36.12 21.77 14.22
CA SER A 150 -35.85 22.92 15.09
C SER A 150 -37.05 23.28 15.95
N GLU A 151 -36.78 24.01 17.04
CA GLU A 151 -37.82 24.40 17.99
C GLU A 151 -38.91 25.26 17.34
N VAL A 152 -38.51 26.20 16.48
CA VAL A 152 -39.43 27.07 15.74
C VAL A 152 -40.24 26.23 14.74
N SER A 153 -39.58 25.43 13.89
CA SER A 153 -40.24 24.65 12.84
C SER A 153 -41.20 23.59 13.39
N ARG A 154 -40.88 22.98 14.53
CA ARG A 154 -41.78 22.01 15.20
C ARG A 154 -43.03 22.68 15.75
N LEU A 155 -42.91 23.84 16.39
CA LEU A 155 -44.07 24.61 16.85
C LEU A 155 -44.96 25.04 15.68
N LEU A 156 -44.36 25.45 14.56
CA LEU A 156 -45.10 25.75 13.32
C LEU A 156 -45.83 24.52 12.77
N SER A 157 -45.17 23.36 12.76
CA SER A 157 -45.79 22.09 12.35
C SER A 157 -46.97 21.67 13.25
N GLN A 158 -47.00 22.16 14.49
CA GLN A 158 -48.09 21.96 15.46
C GLN A 158 -49.14 23.09 15.42
N ALA A 159 -49.03 24.03 14.47
CA ALA A 159 -49.88 25.23 14.34
C ALA A 159 -49.81 26.20 15.55
N GLU A 160 -48.72 26.17 16.32
CA GLU A 160 -48.48 27.01 17.51
C GLU A 160 -47.70 28.29 17.16
N ILE A 161 -48.21 29.06 16.18
CA ILE A 161 -47.52 30.23 15.59
C ILE A 161 -47.12 31.28 16.63
N GLY A 162 -47.98 31.52 17.63
CA GLY A 162 -47.72 32.48 18.70
C GLY A 162 -46.48 32.12 19.53
N LYS A 163 -46.34 30.83 19.90
CA LYS A 163 -45.16 30.35 20.62
C LYS A 163 -43.92 30.38 19.74
N ALA A 164 -44.04 29.95 18.48
CA ALA A 164 -42.94 30.00 17.51
C ALA A 164 -42.38 31.43 17.35
N THR A 165 -43.27 32.43 17.30
CA THR A 165 -42.89 33.85 17.23
C THR A 165 -42.16 34.32 18.49
N GLN A 166 -42.63 33.93 19.68
CA GLN A 166 -41.96 34.24 20.95
C GLN A 166 -40.56 33.60 21.02
N ILE A 167 -40.42 32.35 20.57
CA ILE A 167 -39.15 31.64 20.58
C ILE A 167 -38.16 32.28 19.61
N ALA A 168 -38.58 32.58 18.38
CA ALA A 168 -37.75 33.27 17.41
C ALA A 168 -37.32 34.67 17.92
N GLY A 169 -38.24 35.39 18.58
CA GLY A 169 -37.93 36.66 19.23
C GLY A 169 -36.89 36.53 20.36
N TRP A 170 -36.98 35.48 21.18
CA TRP A 170 -36.00 35.20 22.23
C TRP A 170 -34.60 34.94 21.65
N TYR A 171 -34.48 34.11 20.60
CA TYR A 171 -33.19 33.88 19.93
C TYR A 171 -32.63 35.19 19.34
N GLN A 172 -33.48 36.02 18.72
CA GLN A 172 -33.05 37.31 18.18
C GLN A 172 -32.58 38.27 19.28
N GLU A 173 -33.21 38.27 20.45
CA GLU A 173 -32.81 39.10 21.59
C GLU A 173 -31.47 38.64 22.17
N VAL A 174 -31.27 37.34 22.33
CA VAL A 174 -30.06 36.75 22.93
C VAL A 174 -28.84 36.90 22.02
N PHE A 175 -28.98 36.58 20.74
CA PHE A 175 -27.86 36.60 19.80
C PHE A 175 -27.70 37.97 19.10
N GLY A 176 -28.73 38.80 19.11
CA GLY A 176 -28.76 40.11 18.48
C GLY A 176 -29.36 40.09 17.08
N ARG A 177 -29.99 41.22 16.71
CA ARG A 177 -30.74 41.37 15.45
C ARG A 177 -29.91 41.11 14.18
N ASP A 178 -28.62 41.42 14.21
CA ASP A 178 -27.72 41.25 13.06
C ASP A 178 -27.17 39.82 12.91
N TYR A 179 -27.43 38.95 13.89
CA TYR A 179 -26.81 37.63 14.02
C TYR A 179 -27.83 36.49 14.16
N TYR A 180 -29.12 36.79 14.07
CA TYR A 180 -30.19 35.79 14.01
C TYR A 180 -30.89 35.83 12.65
N PHE A 181 -30.96 34.69 11.99
CA PHE A 181 -31.55 34.53 10.67
C PHE A 181 -32.64 33.45 10.71
N MET A 182 -33.77 33.72 10.04
CA MET A 182 -34.82 32.73 9.86
C MET A 182 -34.44 31.82 8.68
N GLU A 183 -34.17 30.55 8.98
CA GLU A 183 -33.74 29.55 8.01
C GLU A 183 -34.94 29.02 7.21
N VAL A 184 -34.79 28.95 5.89
CA VAL A 184 -35.77 28.34 5.00
C VAL A 184 -35.10 27.24 4.17
N GLN A 185 -35.79 26.11 4.05
CA GLN A 185 -35.33 24.90 3.38
C GLN A 185 -36.45 24.35 2.50
N SER A 186 -36.12 23.87 1.30
CA SER A 186 -37.11 23.30 0.37
C SER A 186 -36.57 22.04 -0.30
N HIS A 187 -37.14 20.91 0.13
CA HIS A 187 -36.77 19.57 -0.33
C HIS A 187 -37.92 18.89 -1.08
N GLY A 188 -38.95 19.65 -1.48
CA GLY A 188 -40.15 19.14 -2.16
C GLY A 188 -41.18 18.49 -1.23
N LEU A 189 -41.12 18.74 0.08
CA LEU A 189 -42.03 18.19 1.07
C LEU A 189 -43.23 19.13 1.30
N GLU A 190 -44.45 18.59 1.30
CA GLU A 190 -45.66 19.38 1.53
C GLU A 190 -45.69 20.06 2.92
N PRO A 191 -45.30 19.38 4.03
CA PRO A 191 -45.19 20.05 5.32
C PRO A 191 -44.20 21.23 5.34
N GLN A 192 -43.13 21.19 4.52
CA GLN A 192 -42.17 22.30 4.45
C GLN A 192 -42.78 23.56 3.82
N ARG A 193 -43.75 23.43 2.91
CA ARG A 193 -44.39 24.61 2.29
C ARG A 193 -45.15 25.44 3.32
N GLY A 194 -45.95 24.79 4.17
CA GLY A 194 -46.68 25.45 5.25
C GLY A 194 -45.72 26.10 6.26
N VAL A 195 -44.74 25.33 6.75
CA VAL A 195 -43.72 25.84 7.68
C VAL A 195 -42.95 27.02 7.07
N THR A 196 -42.56 26.96 5.79
CA THR A 196 -41.86 28.07 5.12
C THR A 196 -42.71 29.33 5.09
N ALA A 197 -43.99 29.23 4.71
CA ALA A 197 -44.89 30.39 4.67
C ALA A 197 -45.01 31.07 6.05
N ASP A 198 -45.16 30.27 7.12
CA ASP A 198 -45.24 30.79 8.49
C ASP A 198 -43.89 31.36 8.97
N THR A 199 -42.78 30.72 8.62
CA THR A 199 -41.42 31.23 8.87
C THR A 199 -41.22 32.62 8.25
N LEU A 200 -41.68 32.84 7.01
CA LEU A 200 -41.62 34.15 6.35
C LEU A 200 -42.48 35.19 7.07
N ALA A 201 -43.67 34.81 7.52
CA ALA A 201 -44.55 35.70 8.27
C ALA A 201 -43.93 36.11 9.61
N ILE A 202 -43.31 35.17 10.34
CA ILE A 202 -42.58 35.45 11.58
C ILE A 202 -41.37 36.34 11.30
N ALA A 203 -40.56 36.01 10.29
CA ALA A 203 -39.39 36.79 9.91
C ALA A 203 -39.74 38.26 9.68
N LYS A 204 -40.85 38.52 8.96
CA LYS A 204 -41.39 39.86 8.75
C LYS A 204 -41.86 40.52 10.05
N ALA A 205 -42.54 39.78 10.92
CA ALA A 205 -43.09 40.30 12.18
C ALA A 205 -42.00 40.74 13.16
N ILE A 206 -40.89 39.99 13.25
CA ILE A 206 -39.77 40.29 14.16
C ILE A 206 -38.63 41.07 13.48
N GLY A 207 -38.75 41.33 12.17
CA GLY A 207 -37.73 42.02 11.38
C GLY A 207 -36.42 41.24 11.23
N ALA A 208 -36.47 39.91 11.25
CA ALA A 208 -35.29 39.06 11.04
C ALA A 208 -35.09 38.76 9.55
N PRO A 209 -33.84 38.80 9.04
CA PRO A 209 -33.54 38.37 7.67
C PRO A 209 -33.75 36.86 7.49
N ILE A 210 -34.14 36.46 6.29
CA ILE A 210 -34.29 35.04 5.91
C ILE A 210 -33.03 34.52 5.23
N VAL A 211 -32.72 33.23 5.37
CA VAL A 211 -31.57 32.61 4.70
C VAL A 211 -31.91 31.22 4.17
N ALA A 212 -31.48 30.91 2.95
CA ALA A 212 -31.70 29.61 2.34
C ALA A 212 -30.56 28.64 2.64
N THR A 213 -30.91 27.41 3.02
CA THR A 213 -29.96 26.30 3.22
C THR A 213 -30.54 25.01 2.59
N ASN A 214 -29.72 23.97 2.51
CA ASN A 214 -30.12 22.67 1.95
C ASN A 214 -29.74 21.48 2.83
N ASP A 215 -29.35 21.74 4.10
CA ASP A 215 -29.10 20.70 5.11
C ASP A 215 -28.35 19.47 4.57
N SER A 216 -27.18 19.72 3.97
CA SER A 216 -26.54 18.75 3.07
C SER A 216 -25.80 17.67 3.84
N HIS A 217 -26.11 16.40 3.59
CA HIS A 217 -25.53 15.23 4.27
C HIS A 217 -24.60 14.40 3.37
N TYR A 218 -24.67 14.58 2.05
CA TYR A 218 -23.85 13.86 1.08
C TYR A 218 -23.43 14.75 -0.10
N LEU A 219 -22.46 14.29 -0.88
CA LEU A 219 -21.84 15.13 -1.91
C LEU A 219 -22.71 15.22 -3.16
N GLU A 220 -23.01 14.11 -3.81
CA GLU A 220 -23.72 14.08 -5.09
C GLU A 220 -25.17 13.61 -4.93
N ALA A 221 -26.07 14.06 -5.82
CA ALA A 221 -27.46 13.58 -5.84
C ALA A 221 -27.54 12.03 -5.93
N GLY A 222 -26.60 11.40 -6.64
CA GLY A 222 -26.50 9.94 -6.76
C GLY A 222 -26.09 9.21 -5.48
N ASP A 223 -25.59 9.91 -4.46
CA ASP A 223 -25.11 9.30 -3.21
C ASP A 223 -26.24 9.02 -2.20
N ALA A 224 -27.48 9.41 -2.49
CA ALA A 224 -28.62 9.25 -1.57
C ALA A 224 -28.81 7.80 -1.09
N ARG A 225 -28.55 6.82 -1.97
CA ARG A 225 -28.64 5.39 -1.62
C ARG A 225 -27.51 4.96 -0.68
N ALA A 226 -26.31 5.51 -0.85
CA ALA A 226 -25.19 5.24 0.04
C ALA A 226 -25.40 5.87 1.42
N HIS A 227 -25.94 7.09 1.46
CA HIS A 227 -26.39 7.75 2.68
C HIS A 227 -27.44 6.91 3.43
N GLU A 228 -28.49 6.43 2.74
CA GLU A 228 -29.49 5.55 3.35
C GLU A 228 -28.88 4.25 3.92
N ALA A 229 -27.88 3.69 3.24
CA ALA A 229 -27.13 2.54 3.73
C ALA A 229 -26.32 2.88 5.00
N LEU A 230 -25.74 4.08 5.07
CA LEU A 230 -25.03 4.59 6.26
C LEU A 230 -25.97 4.70 7.47
N LEU A 231 -27.19 5.24 7.28
CA LEU A 231 -28.22 5.29 8.31
C LEU A 231 -28.59 3.89 8.81
N CYS A 232 -28.75 2.92 7.90
CA CYS A 232 -29.00 1.53 8.29
C CYS A 232 -27.80 0.90 9.03
N ILE A 233 -26.57 1.32 8.72
CA ILE A 233 -25.39 0.89 9.47
C ILE A 233 -25.48 1.39 10.91
N GLN A 234 -25.90 2.64 11.11
CA GLN A 234 -26.10 3.28 12.42
C GLN A 234 -27.18 2.59 13.26
N THR A 235 -28.37 2.39 12.69
CA THR A 235 -29.53 1.84 13.40
C THR A 235 -29.51 0.32 13.53
N GLY A 236 -28.58 -0.36 12.83
CA GLY A 236 -28.48 -1.81 12.84
C GLY A 236 -29.57 -2.50 12.00
N THR A 237 -30.29 -1.77 11.14
CA THR A 237 -31.36 -2.31 10.27
C THR A 237 -30.83 -2.68 8.88
N THR A 238 -31.69 -3.23 8.02
CA THR A 238 -31.38 -3.53 6.61
C THR A 238 -32.12 -2.57 5.67
N LEU A 239 -31.62 -2.43 4.44
CA LEU A 239 -32.26 -1.61 3.39
C LEU A 239 -33.60 -2.18 2.93
N SER A 240 -33.88 -3.46 3.22
CA SER A 240 -35.15 -4.12 2.96
C SER A 240 -36.20 -3.88 4.05
N ASP A 241 -35.81 -3.40 5.24
CA ASP A 241 -36.75 -3.11 6.32
C ASP A 241 -37.61 -1.90 5.95
N ALA A 242 -38.94 -2.06 6.02
CA ALA A 242 -39.91 -1.02 5.69
C ALA A 242 -39.92 0.14 6.71
N ASN A 243 -39.53 -0.14 7.97
CA ASN A 243 -39.50 0.82 9.07
C ASN A 243 -38.09 1.38 9.34
N ARG A 244 -37.13 1.13 8.43
CA ARG A 244 -35.77 1.65 8.55
C ARG A 244 -35.76 3.17 8.60
N PHE A 245 -34.73 3.71 9.25
CA PHE A 245 -34.47 5.14 9.21
C PHE A 245 -34.03 5.55 7.80
N ARG A 246 -34.76 6.50 7.20
CA ARG A 246 -34.49 7.06 5.88
C ARG A 246 -35.02 8.48 5.82
N PHE A 247 -34.40 9.30 4.99
CA PHE A 247 -34.88 10.65 4.71
C PHE A 247 -36.06 10.58 3.73
N SER A 248 -36.97 11.56 3.81
CA SER A 248 -38.21 11.55 3.02
C SER A 248 -37.99 11.83 1.53
N THR A 249 -36.88 12.48 1.17
CA THR A 249 -36.47 12.77 -0.21
C THR A 249 -34.98 12.54 -0.41
N GLN A 250 -34.48 12.70 -1.64
CA GLN A 250 -33.08 12.52 -2.03
C GLN A 250 -32.35 13.86 -2.25
N GLU A 251 -32.88 14.95 -1.71
CA GLU A 251 -32.48 16.33 -2.01
C GLU A 251 -31.36 16.90 -1.11
N PHE A 252 -30.82 16.10 -0.19
CA PHE A 252 -29.87 16.51 0.86
C PHE A 252 -28.41 16.41 0.42
N TYR A 253 -28.14 16.71 -0.86
CA TYR A 253 -26.78 16.79 -1.40
C TYR A 253 -26.30 18.23 -1.51
N MET A 254 -25.00 18.42 -1.69
CA MET A 254 -24.40 19.73 -1.94
C MET A 254 -24.76 20.26 -3.34
N LYS A 255 -25.90 20.95 -3.43
CA LYS A 255 -26.42 21.61 -4.64
C LYS A 255 -25.53 22.74 -5.14
N SER A 256 -25.55 23.01 -6.44
CA SER A 256 -24.93 24.20 -7.04
C SER A 256 -25.72 25.48 -6.72
N ALA A 257 -25.11 26.64 -6.94
CA ALA A 257 -25.80 27.93 -6.80
C ALA A 257 -27.00 28.04 -7.75
N GLU A 258 -26.90 27.52 -8.97
CA GLU A 258 -27.98 27.52 -9.96
C GLU A 258 -29.14 26.61 -9.53
N GLU A 259 -28.85 25.46 -8.94
CA GLU A 259 -29.87 24.57 -8.38
C GLU A 259 -30.59 25.25 -7.21
N MET A 260 -29.86 25.86 -6.28
CA MET A 260 -30.45 26.60 -5.17
C MET A 260 -31.28 27.81 -5.64
N ALA A 261 -30.82 28.53 -6.66
CA ALA A 261 -31.57 29.64 -7.25
C ALA A 261 -32.89 29.17 -7.91
N ARG A 262 -32.94 27.96 -8.47
CA ARG A 262 -34.19 27.37 -8.98
C ARG A 262 -35.13 26.96 -7.85
N VAL A 263 -34.59 26.36 -6.80
CA VAL A 263 -35.38 25.94 -5.62
C VAL A 263 -36.02 27.14 -4.93
N PHE A 264 -35.29 28.27 -4.83
CA PHE A 264 -35.74 29.50 -4.18
C PHE A 264 -36.02 30.63 -5.18
N ALA A 265 -36.53 30.31 -6.38
CA ALA A 265 -36.80 31.31 -7.42
C ALA A 265 -37.77 32.42 -6.96
N GLU A 266 -38.68 32.10 -6.05
CA GLU A 266 -39.64 33.05 -5.45
C GLU A 266 -39.05 33.86 -4.27
N LEU A 267 -37.89 33.48 -3.75
CA LEU A 267 -37.22 34.08 -2.58
C LEU A 267 -35.71 34.30 -2.83
N PRO A 268 -35.32 35.05 -3.88
CA PRO A 268 -33.92 35.22 -4.26
C PRO A 268 -33.08 35.91 -3.15
N GLU A 269 -33.69 36.69 -2.27
CA GLU A 269 -33.05 37.27 -1.09
C GLU A 269 -32.57 36.21 -0.09
N ALA A 270 -33.24 35.07 0.05
CA ALA A 270 -32.82 34.01 0.97
C ALA A 270 -31.47 33.41 0.55
N CYS A 271 -31.26 33.21 -0.76
CA CYS A 271 -29.97 32.80 -1.32
C CYS A 271 -28.91 33.88 -1.16
N ARG A 272 -29.23 35.15 -1.48
CA ARG A 272 -28.26 36.27 -1.37
C ARG A 272 -27.79 36.50 0.07
N ASN A 273 -28.68 36.36 1.05
CA ASN A 273 -28.36 36.55 2.46
C ASN A 273 -27.33 35.52 2.98
N THR A 274 -27.13 34.39 2.29
CA THR A 274 -26.06 33.44 2.64
C THR A 274 -24.67 34.07 2.56
N LEU A 275 -24.44 34.93 1.56
CA LEU A 275 -23.20 35.70 1.41
C LEU A 275 -23.03 36.69 2.56
N ALA A 276 -24.12 37.34 2.96
CA ALA A 276 -24.10 38.29 4.07
C ALA A 276 -23.75 37.61 5.40
N VAL A 277 -24.22 36.37 5.63
CA VAL A 277 -23.80 35.56 6.78
C VAL A 277 -22.32 35.20 6.67
N ALA A 278 -21.88 34.75 5.50
CA ALA A 278 -20.47 34.39 5.26
C ALA A 278 -19.52 35.57 5.48
N GLU A 279 -19.91 36.79 5.11
CA GLU A 279 -19.15 38.02 5.36
C GLU A 279 -19.01 38.34 6.85
N ARG A 280 -20.02 38.03 7.66
CA ARG A 280 -20.00 38.23 9.12
C ARG A 280 -19.12 37.22 9.85
N CYS A 281 -18.87 36.04 9.28
CA CYS A 281 -18.10 34.97 9.91
C CYS A 281 -16.62 35.05 9.57
N ASN A 282 -15.79 35.54 10.50
CA ASN A 282 -14.35 35.75 10.31
C ASN A 282 -13.55 35.18 11.49
N LEU A 283 -13.10 33.93 11.34
CA LEU A 283 -12.25 33.25 12.32
C LEU A 283 -10.82 33.08 11.80
N THR A 284 -9.87 33.56 12.58
CA THR A 284 -8.44 33.29 12.40
C THR A 284 -7.94 32.46 13.57
N LEU A 285 -7.43 31.26 13.27
CA LEU A 285 -6.81 30.38 14.25
C LEU A 285 -5.30 30.56 14.25
N ASP A 286 -4.70 30.46 15.44
CA ASP A 286 -3.26 30.45 15.63
C ASP A 286 -2.76 29.01 15.76
N PHE A 287 -1.74 28.68 14.98
CA PHE A 287 -1.08 27.36 14.97
C PHE A 287 0.42 27.47 15.30
N GLY A 288 0.89 28.64 15.73
CA GLY A 288 2.28 28.92 16.07
C GLY A 288 2.60 28.97 17.57
N THR A 289 1.58 29.11 18.41
CA THR A 289 1.72 29.18 19.88
C THR A 289 1.69 27.80 20.51
N PHE A 290 2.60 27.54 21.46
CA PHE A 290 2.61 26.30 22.24
C PHE A 290 1.96 26.49 23.61
N HIS A 291 1.11 25.53 23.99
CA HIS A 291 0.42 25.45 25.27
C HIS A 291 1.03 24.31 26.09
N LEU A 292 2.14 24.61 26.77
CA LEU A 292 2.91 23.64 27.55
C LEU A 292 2.44 23.60 29.00
N PRO A 293 2.37 22.42 29.64
CA PRO A 293 2.00 22.32 31.04
C PRO A 293 2.99 23.06 31.95
N ARG A 294 2.45 23.68 33.01
CA ARG A 294 3.26 24.38 34.01
C ARG A 294 3.72 23.44 35.11
N TYR A 295 5.03 23.33 35.31
CA TYR A 295 5.62 22.69 36.47
C TYR A 295 5.87 23.72 37.57
N VAL A 296 5.50 23.40 38.81
CA VAL A 296 5.80 24.24 39.97
C VAL A 296 7.15 23.83 40.53
N VAL A 297 8.14 24.73 40.44
CA VAL A 297 9.50 24.52 40.97
C VAL A 297 9.61 24.97 42.44
N PRO A 298 10.59 24.46 43.19
CA PRO A 298 10.87 24.94 44.54
C PRO A 298 11.24 26.44 44.59
N ASP A 299 11.00 27.07 45.74
CA ASP A 299 11.35 28.48 45.96
C ASP A 299 12.84 28.73 45.67
N GLY A 300 13.15 29.84 44.99
CA GLY A 300 14.51 30.21 44.60
C GLY A 300 14.98 29.65 43.24
N HIS A 301 14.17 28.80 42.59
CA HIS A 301 14.48 28.28 41.26
C HIS A 301 13.58 28.84 40.16
N THR A 302 14.14 28.99 38.96
CA THR A 302 13.41 28.99 37.68
C THR A 302 13.33 27.56 37.11
N LEU A 303 12.43 27.33 36.14
CA LEU A 303 12.34 26.05 35.40
C LEU A 303 13.71 25.60 34.88
N ASP A 304 14.45 26.51 34.23
CA ASP A 304 15.76 26.21 33.64
C ASP A 304 16.83 25.91 34.70
N SER A 305 16.84 26.68 35.80
CA SER A 305 17.81 26.46 36.89
C SER A 305 17.59 25.11 37.59
N TYR A 306 16.32 24.72 37.80
CA TYR A 306 15.98 23.46 38.44
C TYR A 306 16.26 22.27 37.54
N LEU A 307 15.94 22.38 36.24
CA LEU A 307 16.29 21.37 35.24
C LEU A 307 17.80 21.15 35.19
N ARG A 308 18.59 22.23 35.18
CA ARG A 308 20.05 22.18 35.18
C ARG A 308 20.59 21.46 36.42
N GLU A 309 20.09 21.79 37.61
CA GLU A 309 20.49 21.11 38.85
C GLU A 309 20.24 19.60 38.79
N LEU A 310 19.02 19.19 38.40
CA LEU A 310 18.64 17.79 38.29
C LEU A 310 19.51 17.04 37.27
N ALA A 311 19.77 17.66 36.12
CA ALA A 311 20.58 17.07 35.06
C ALA A 311 22.05 16.94 35.48
N THR A 312 22.63 17.95 36.13
CA THR A 312 24.01 17.88 36.66
C THR A 312 24.15 16.82 37.75
N ALA A 313 23.17 16.72 38.66
CA ALA A 313 23.14 15.66 39.66
C ALA A 313 23.01 14.27 39.01
N GLY A 314 22.19 14.16 37.96
CA GLY A 314 22.05 12.97 37.14
C GLY A 314 23.33 12.53 36.44
N LEU A 315 24.06 13.49 35.84
CA LEU A 315 25.33 13.23 35.19
C LEU A 315 26.33 12.59 36.15
N ARG A 316 26.45 13.14 37.37
CA ARG A 316 27.32 12.59 38.42
C ARG A 316 26.91 11.18 38.86
N ARG A 317 25.60 10.89 38.90
CA ARG A 317 25.12 9.54 39.21
C ARG A 317 25.45 8.52 38.11
N ARG A 318 25.38 8.92 36.84
CA ARG A 318 25.59 8.03 35.68
C ARG A 318 27.07 7.80 35.34
N TYR A 319 27.88 8.85 35.41
CA TYR A 319 29.29 8.83 34.97
C TYR A 319 30.31 9.05 36.10
N GLY A 320 29.86 9.28 37.33
CA GLY A 320 30.74 9.56 38.48
C GLY A 320 31.19 11.02 38.56
N ALA A 321 32.19 11.30 39.39
CA ALA A 321 32.64 12.66 39.69
C ALA A 321 33.43 13.35 38.56
N GLY A 322 33.88 12.61 37.54
CA GLY A 322 34.72 13.13 36.44
C GLY A 322 34.30 12.54 35.08
N PRO A 323 33.17 12.97 34.50
CA PRO A 323 32.65 12.45 33.22
C PRO A 323 33.51 12.84 32.00
N GLY A 324 34.36 13.86 32.13
CA GLY A 324 35.24 14.37 31.07
C GLY A 324 34.61 15.50 30.25
N ASP A 325 35.47 16.39 29.74
CA ASP A 325 35.09 17.67 29.13
C ASP A 325 34.07 17.53 28.00
N ALA A 326 34.18 16.48 27.17
CA ALA A 326 33.29 16.27 26.04
C ALA A 326 31.84 15.96 26.46
N ILE A 327 31.64 15.21 27.55
CA ILE A 327 30.32 14.85 28.07
C ILE A 327 29.68 16.05 28.76
N GLU A 328 30.46 16.81 29.53
CA GLU A 328 29.99 18.05 30.15
C GLU A 328 29.62 19.11 29.10
N ALA A 329 30.44 19.26 28.05
CA ALA A 329 30.14 20.13 26.93
C ALA A 329 28.83 19.73 26.23
N ARG A 330 28.61 18.42 26.00
CA ARG A 330 27.34 17.92 25.44
C ARG A 330 26.15 18.28 26.32
N LEU A 331 26.22 18.04 27.63
CA LEU A 331 25.11 18.36 28.54
C LEU A 331 24.81 19.87 28.55
N ASN A 332 25.86 20.71 28.63
CA ASN A 332 25.70 22.16 28.63
C ASN A 332 25.10 22.68 27.32
N HIS A 333 25.50 22.11 26.18
CA HIS A 333 24.91 22.42 24.89
C HIS A 333 23.41 22.07 24.85
N GLU A 334 23.03 20.86 25.26
CA GLU A 334 21.63 20.46 25.28
C GLU A 334 20.78 21.36 26.18
N LEU A 335 21.24 21.65 27.39
CA LEU A 335 20.55 22.53 28.33
C LEU A 335 20.36 23.94 27.76
N ALA A 336 21.38 24.50 27.08
CA ALA A 336 21.28 25.81 26.45
C ALA A 336 20.26 25.82 25.30
N VAL A 337 20.16 24.74 24.52
CA VAL A 337 19.15 24.61 23.46
C VAL A 337 17.74 24.48 24.06
N ILE A 338 17.57 23.68 25.12
CA ILE A 338 16.29 23.49 25.81
C ILE A 338 15.78 24.82 26.39
N GLU A 339 16.66 25.57 27.05
CA GLU A 339 16.38 26.89 27.63
C GLU A 339 15.99 27.90 26.52
N LYS A 340 16.80 27.98 25.46
CA LYS A 340 16.52 28.87 24.31
C LYS A 340 15.16 28.60 23.66
N MET A 341 14.73 27.34 23.65
CA MET A 341 13.47 26.92 23.02
C MET A 341 12.28 26.89 23.99
N GLY A 342 12.49 27.17 25.27
CA GLY A 342 11.43 27.24 26.28
C GLY A 342 10.86 25.88 26.70
N PHE A 343 11.62 24.79 26.56
CA PHE A 343 11.13 23.43 26.84
C PHE A 343 11.51 22.87 28.22
N ALA A 344 12.05 23.69 29.12
CA ALA A 344 12.43 23.21 30.46
C ALA A 344 11.24 22.65 31.26
N GLY A 345 10.09 23.33 31.21
CA GLY A 345 8.86 22.86 31.85
C GLY A 345 8.40 21.49 31.35
N TYR A 346 8.53 21.24 30.04
CA TYR A 346 8.21 19.94 29.44
C TYR A 346 9.08 18.82 30.01
N PHE A 347 10.41 19.00 30.03
CA PHE A 347 11.33 18.00 30.60
C PHE A 347 11.04 17.72 32.08
N LEU A 348 10.69 18.75 32.86
CA LEU A 348 10.34 18.60 34.27
C LEU A 348 9.05 17.81 34.47
N VAL A 349 8.01 18.07 33.66
CA VAL A 349 6.76 17.30 33.72
C VAL A 349 7.02 15.84 33.38
N VAL A 350 7.80 15.56 32.32
CA VAL A 350 8.16 14.21 31.90
C VAL A 350 8.95 13.47 32.98
N TRP A 351 10.00 14.12 33.50
CA TRP A 351 10.82 13.60 34.60
C TRP A 351 9.96 13.24 35.82
N ASP A 352 9.01 14.09 36.18
CA ASP A 352 8.24 13.95 37.40
C ASP A 352 7.35 12.71 37.43
N PHE A 353 6.59 12.45 36.36
CA PHE A 353 5.73 11.26 36.34
C PHE A 353 6.52 9.96 36.09
N ILE A 354 7.67 10.02 35.41
CA ILE A 354 8.58 8.86 35.31
C ILE A 354 9.20 8.55 36.67
N ARG A 355 9.63 9.57 37.41
CA ARG A 355 10.13 9.43 38.79
C ARG A 355 9.05 8.81 39.67
N TYR A 356 7.81 9.29 39.60
CA TYR A 356 6.67 8.71 40.31
C TYR A 356 6.46 7.23 39.96
N ALA A 357 6.41 6.90 38.66
CA ALA A 357 6.22 5.52 38.21
C ALA A 357 7.28 4.58 38.79
N ARG A 358 8.56 4.96 38.71
CA ARG A 358 9.67 4.18 39.28
C ARG A 358 9.56 4.04 40.81
N GLN A 359 9.19 5.11 41.52
CA GLN A 359 8.99 5.07 42.99
C GLN A 359 7.82 4.16 43.41
N GLN A 360 6.79 4.02 42.57
CA GLN A 360 5.66 3.11 42.80
C GLN A 360 5.89 1.69 42.27
N GLY A 361 7.12 1.37 41.83
CA GLY A 361 7.48 0.07 41.26
C GLY A 361 6.76 -0.24 39.94
N ILE A 362 6.33 0.78 39.19
CA ILE A 362 5.77 0.62 37.85
C ILE A 362 6.94 0.56 36.86
N ALA A 363 7.05 -0.53 36.11
CA ALA A 363 8.12 -0.69 35.13
C ALA A 363 7.97 0.35 34.00
N VAL A 364 9.07 1.03 33.68
CA VAL A 364 9.15 2.04 32.62
C VAL A 364 10.16 1.56 31.58
N GLY A 365 9.83 1.74 30.30
CA GLY A 365 10.71 1.40 29.20
C GLY A 365 12.00 2.22 29.20
N PRO A 366 13.05 1.75 28.49
CA PRO A 366 14.34 2.43 28.44
C PRO A 366 14.34 3.73 27.60
N GLY A 367 13.21 4.09 26.99
CA GLY A 367 13.04 5.25 26.12
C GLY A 367 12.79 4.85 24.66
N ARG A 368 11.94 5.60 23.97
CA ARG A 368 11.52 5.36 22.59
C ARG A 368 11.73 6.60 21.72
N GLY A 369 11.87 6.36 20.42
CA GLY A 369 11.98 7.43 19.43
C GLY A 369 13.30 8.19 19.54
N SER A 370 13.29 9.47 19.18
CA SER A 370 14.50 10.30 19.20
C SER A 370 14.90 10.75 20.60
N SER A 371 14.00 10.68 21.59
CA SER A 371 14.27 11.10 22.99
C SER A 371 15.51 10.44 23.60
N ALA A 372 15.80 9.19 23.22
CA ALA A 372 17.00 8.45 23.63
C ALA A 372 18.32 9.10 23.20
N GLY A 373 18.30 10.03 22.24
CA GLY A 373 19.47 10.81 21.82
C GLY A 373 19.85 11.98 22.73
N SER A 374 19.02 12.30 23.74
CA SER A 374 19.31 13.38 24.69
C SER A 374 20.07 12.87 25.93
N LEU A 375 21.25 13.42 26.17
CA LEU A 375 22.01 13.22 27.39
C LEU A 375 21.26 13.80 28.60
N THR A 376 20.55 14.91 28.42
CA THR A 376 19.70 15.51 29.45
C THR A 376 18.61 14.53 29.88
N ALA A 377 17.89 13.91 28.94
CA ALA A 377 16.88 12.90 29.24
C ALA A 377 17.46 11.69 29.99
N TYR A 378 18.65 11.23 29.61
CA TYR A 378 19.34 10.12 30.27
C TYR A 378 19.77 10.44 31.71
N CYS A 379 20.27 11.66 31.95
CA CYS A 379 20.66 12.15 33.27
C CYS A 379 19.46 12.28 34.22
N LEU A 380 18.31 12.72 33.70
CA LEU A 380 17.07 12.80 34.46
C LEU A 380 16.46 11.42 34.74
N GLY A 381 16.88 10.37 34.03
CA GLY A 381 16.27 9.05 34.11
C GLY A 381 14.96 8.92 33.34
N ILE A 382 14.70 9.86 32.42
CA ILE A 382 13.61 9.77 31.44
C ILE A 382 13.89 8.62 30.48
N THR A 383 15.12 8.57 29.97
CA THR A 383 15.64 7.46 29.18
C THR A 383 16.67 6.68 29.99
N ASN A 384 16.89 5.42 29.63
CA ASN A 384 17.88 4.56 30.26
C ASN A 384 18.92 3.99 29.28
N ILE A 385 19.01 4.58 28.08
CA ILE A 385 20.04 4.28 27.09
C ILE A 385 21.05 5.43 27.07
N ASP A 386 22.34 5.09 27.18
CA ASP A 386 23.44 6.07 27.12
C ASP A 386 23.63 6.57 25.68
N PRO A 387 23.30 7.84 25.36
CA PRO A 387 23.39 8.37 24.01
C PRO A 387 24.83 8.49 23.51
N ILE A 388 25.81 8.68 24.41
CA ILE A 388 27.22 8.82 24.05
C ILE A 388 27.77 7.46 23.62
N ARG A 389 27.46 6.41 24.40
CA ARG A 389 27.91 5.04 24.11
C ARG A 389 27.43 4.52 22.75
N TYR A 390 26.21 4.86 22.36
CA TYR A 390 25.57 4.37 21.13
C TYR A 390 25.56 5.39 19.98
N GLY A 391 26.26 6.52 20.12
CA GLY A 391 26.38 7.54 19.06
C GLY A 391 25.04 8.20 18.69
N LEU A 392 24.11 8.31 19.65
CA LEU A 392 22.79 8.89 19.42
C LEU A 392 22.85 10.43 19.41
N LEU A 393 22.15 11.04 18.45
CA LEU A 393 22.22 12.47 18.17
C LEU A 393 21.11 13.24 18.88
N PHE A 394 21.46 14.33 19.56
CA PHE A 394 20.49 15.22 20.23
C PHE A 394 19.67 16.00 19.21
N GLU A 395 20.29 16.45 18.12
CA GLU A 395 19.66 17.29 17.09
C GLU A 395 18.55 16.54 16.34
N ARG A 396 18.58 15.19 16.38
CA ARG A 396 17.49 14.34 15.89
C ARG A 396 16.26 14.39 16.79
N PHE A 397 16.47 14.61 18.10
CA PHE A 397 15.39 14.85 19.05
C PHE A 397 14.92 16.30 18.97
N LEU A 398 15.86 17.23 19.10
CA LEU A 398 15.57 18.64 19.28
C LEU A 398 16.53 19.46 18.41
N ASN A 399 16.02 19.98 17.29
CA ASN A 399 16.82 20.71 16.32
C ASN A 399 16.79 22.23 16.61
N PRO A 400 17.94 22.86 16.92
CA PRO A 400 17.98 24.28 17.27
C PRO A 400 17.62 25.22 16.10
N GLU A 401 17.71 24.75 14.85
CA GLU A 401 17.35 25.53 13.65
C GLU A 401 15.84 25.50 13.36
N ARG A 402 15.08 24.66 14.07
CA ARG A 402 13.64 24.53 13.88
C ARG A 402 12.92 24.31 15.21
N ILE A 403 12.13 25.31 15.61
CA ILE A 403 11.25 25.17 16.77
C ILE A 403 10.10 24.23 16.39
N SER A 404 10.18 23.00 16.90
CA SER A 404 9.10 22.01 16.88
C SER A 404 8.96 21.41 18.25
N MET A 405 7.74 21.07 18.63
CA MET A 405 7.46 20.44 19.92
C MET A 405 8.22 19.10 20.03
N PRO A 406 8.96 18.87 21.13
CA PRO A 406 9.59 17.58 21.40
C PRO A 406 8.52 16.54 21.71
N ASP A 407 8.71 15.33 21.20
CA ASP A 407 7.82 14.19 21.45
C ASP A 407 8.61 13.06 22.13
N MET A 408 8.22 12.74 23.37
CA MET A 408 8.80 11.69 24.20
C MET A 408 7.75 10.61 24.42
N ASP A 409 7.79 9.59 23.56
CA ASP A 409 7.03 8.36 23.76
C ASP A 409 7.58 7.58 24.96
N ILE A 410 6.70 7.23 25.91
CA ILE A 410 7.12 6.53 27.13
C ILE A 410 6.29 5.27 27.31
N ASP A 411 6.99 4.15 27.40
CA ASP A 411 6.40 2.83 27.65
C ASP A 411 6.28 2.57 29.15
N PHE A 412 5.10 2.11 29.59
CA PHE A 412 4.80 1.64 30.94
C PHE A 412 4.32 0.19 30.89
N ALA A 413 4.40 -0.51 32.03
CA ALA A 413 3.67 -1.78 32.20
C ALA A 413 2.18 -1.57 31.88
N ASP A 414 1.63 -2.42 31.01
CA ASP A 414 0.29 -2.24 30.44
C ASP A 414 -0.83 -2.34 31.48
N ASP A 415 -0.63 -3.13 32.52
CA ASP A 415 -1.55 -3.37 33.64
C ASP A 415 -1.55 -2.25 34.70
N ARG A 416 -0.51 -1.39 34.72
CA ARG A 416 -0.34 -0.31 35.71
C ARG A 416 -0.21 1.10 35.12
N ARG A 417 -0.23 1.24 33.80
CA ARG A 417 -0.15 2.52 33.08
C ARG A 417 -1.18 3.56 33.57
N ASP A 418 -2.41 3.14 33.83
CA ASP A 418 -3.49 4.07 34.19
C ASP A 418 -3.28 4.73 35.57
N GLU A 419 -2.44 4.14 36.44
CA GLU A 419 -2.02 4.76 37.70
C GLU A 419 -1.18 6.03 37.45
N VAL A 420 -0.33 6.01 36.43
CA VAL A 420 0.52 7.16 36.06
C VAL A 420 -0.35 8.27 35.45
N ILE A 421 -1.30 7.92 34.58
CA ILE A 421 -2.24 8.88 33.99
C ILE A 421 -3.07 9.55 35.09
N ARG A 422 -3.53 8.77 36.08
CA ARG A 422 -4.27 9.31 37.23
C ARG A 422 -3.42 10.28 38.05
N TYR A 423 -2.16 9.92 38.33
CA TYR A 423 -1.22 10.81 39.02
C TYR A 423 -1.03 12.13 38.26
N VAL A 424 -0.86 12.08 36.94
CA VAL A 424 -0.75 13.28 36.09
C VAL A 424 -2.02 14.12 36.16
N ALA A 425 -3.21 13.51 36.05
CA ALA A 425 -4.48 14.23 36.15
C ALA A 425 -4.71 14.86 37.54
N GLU A 426 -4.30 14.19 38.62
CA GLU A 426 -4.42 14.72 39.98
C GLU A 426 -3.42 15.83 40.28
N LYS A 427 -2.20 15.71 39.76
CA LYS A 427 -1.14 16.69 39.98
C LYS A 427 -1.28 17.96 39.14
N TYR A 428 -1.64 17.82 37.87
CA TYR A 428 -1.69 18.94 36.92
C TYR A 428 -3.10 19.50 36.69
N GLY A 429 -4.14 18.82 37.20
CA GLY A 429 -5.54 19.26 37.12
C GLY A 429 -6.37 18.35 36.21
N ARG A 430 -7.51 17.86 36.71
CA ARG A 430 -8.38 16.92 35.98
C ARG A 430 -9.04 17.53 34.76
N ASP A 431 -9.21 18.85 34.74
CA ASP A 431 -9.72 19.66 33.63
C ASP A 431 -8.65 20.04 32.59
N ARG A 432 -7.37 19.74 32.88
CA ARG A 432 -6.20 20.05 32.03
C ARG A 432 -5.58 18.83 31.38
N VAL A 433 -6.08 17.64 31.74
CA VAL A 433 -5.59 16.34 31.27
C VAL A 433 -6.74 15.54 30.66
N ALA A 434 -6.59 15.15 29.40
CA ALA A 434 -7.59 14.34 28.70
C ALA A 434 -6.92 13.33 27.77
N HIS A 435 -7.56 12.18 27.56
CA HIS A 435 -7.17 11.27 26.50
C HIS A 435 -7.50 11.87 25.13
N ILE A 436 -6.72 11.53 24.12
CA ILE A 436 -7.00 11.96 22.75
C ILE A 436 -8.09 11.07 22.13
N ILE A 437 -9.08 11.66 21.46
CA ILE A 437 -10.04 10.90 20.66
C ILE A 437 -9.40 10.31 19.41
N THR A 438 -9.90 9.15 19.01
CA THR A 438 -9.58 8.49 17.76
C THR A 438 -10.87 8.14 17.05
N PHE A 439 -10.81 8.11 15.74
CA PHE A 439 -11.96 7.87 14.89
C PHE A 439 -11.74 6.57 14.12
N GLY A 440 -12.60 5.58 14.38
CA GLY A 440 -12.62 4.37 13.58
C GLY A 440 -13.23 4.68 12.23
N THR A 441 -12.51 4.48 11.13
CA THR A 441 -13.00 4.73 9.77
C THR A 441 -13.42 3.44 9.06
N LEU A 442 -14.29 3.57 8.06
CA LEU A 442 -14.66 2.48 7.16
C LEU A 442 -13.55 2.22 6.13
N GLY A 443 -12.50 1.50 6.51
CA GLY A 443 -11.50 1.01 5.56
C GLY A 443 -12.11 0.03 4.55
N ALA A 444 -11.45 -0.19 3.39
CA ALA A 444 -11.98 -0.97 2.26
C ALA A 444 -12.73 -2.27 2.65
N LYS A 445 -12.13 -3.12 3.49
CA LYS A 445 -12.76 -4.38 3.94
C LYS A 445 -13.93 -4.16 4.89
N ALA A 446 -13.84 -3.15 5.77
CA ALA A 446 -14.91 -2.82 6.70
C ALA A 446 -16.12 -2.23 5.96
N ALA A 447 -15.88 -1.34 4.98
CA ALA A 447 -16.92 -0.80 4.11
C ALA A 447 -17.69 -1.92 3.38
N ILE A 448 -16.99 -2.87 2.75
CA ILE A 448 -17.62 -4.05 2.11
C ILE A 448 -18.47 -4.84 3.11
N ARG A 449 -17.95 -5.07 4.32
CA ARG A 449 -18.64 -5.87 5.35
C ARG A 449 -19.90 -5.21 5.88
N ASP A 450 -19.81 -3.93 6.23
CA ASP A 450 -20.93 -3.18 6.79
C ASP A 450 -22.01 -2.94 5.73
N VAL A 451 -21.63 -2.63 4.50
CA VAL A 451 -22.57 -2.48 3.37
C VAL A 451 -23.26 -3.82 3.02
N GLY A 452 -22.49 -4.91 2.96
CA GLY A 452 -23.07 -6.23 2.70
C GLY A 452 -24.06 -6.67 3.76
N ARG A 453 -23.80 -6.34 5.03
CA ARG A 453 -24.75 -6.57 6.12
C ARG A 453 -26.06 -5.82 5.91
N VAL A 454 -26.04 -4.53 5.60
CA VAL A 454 -27.28 -3.74 5.44
C VAL A 454 -28.03 -4.06 4.14
N LEU A 455 -27.34 -4.57 3.11
CA LEU A 455 -27.98 -5.14 1.92
C LEU A 455 -28.65 -6.51 2.19
N GLY A 456 -28.47 -7.09 3.39
CA GLY A 456 -29.02 -8.40 3.73
C GLY A 456 -28.28 -9.56 3.06
N MET A 457 -27.03 -9.35 2.62
CA MET A 457 -26.23 -10.42 2.02
C MET A 457 -25.72 -11.41 3.09
N PRO A 458 -25.60 -12.70 2.76
CA PRO A 458 -25.01 -13.68 3.68
C PRO A 458 -23.58 -13.32 4.06
N TYR A 459 -23.25 -13.39 5.36
CA TYR A 459 -21.92 -13.05 5.89
C TYR A 459 -20.79 -13.78 5.17
N ALA A 460 -20.98 -15.06 4.83
CA ALA A 460 -19.99 -15.87 4.13
C ALA A 460 -19.64 -15.30 2.74
N ASP A 461 -20.63 -14.78 2.01
CA ASP A 461 -20.41 -14.18 0.70
C ASP A 461 -19.69 -12.84 0.81
N VAL A 462 -20.12 -12.02 1.78
CA VAL A 462 -19.51 -10.72 2.05
C VAL A 462 -18.05 -10.86 2.51
N ASP A 463 -17.76 -11.81 3.41
CA ASP A 463 -16.39 -12.08 3.86
C ASP A 463 -15.51 -12.64 2.72
N ARG A 464 -16.08 -13.46 1.84
CA ARG A 464 -15.39 -13.93 0.63
C ARG A 464 -15.00 -12.75 -0.27
N ILE A 465 -15.90 -11.78 -0.48
CA ILE A 465 -15.62 -10.57 -1.28
C ILE A 465 -14.56 -9.70 -0.58
N ALA A 466 -14.71 -9.44 0.73
CA ALA A 466 -13.76 -8.65 1.51
C ALA A 466 -12.35 -9.25 1.52
N LYS A 467 -12.22 -10.58 1.49
CA LYS A 467 -10.92 -11.29 1.39
C LYS A 467 -10.23 -11.13 0.03
N LEU A 468 -10.94 -10.74 -1.02
CA LEU A 468 -10.34 -10.43 -2.32
C LEU A 468 -9.57 -9.10 -2.31
N VAL A 469 -9.86 -8.20 -1.35
CA VAL A 469 -9.09 -6.97 -1.17
C VAL A 469 -7.69 -7.33 -0.64
N PRO A 470 -6.60 -6.96 -1.34
CA PRO A 470 -5.23 -7.23 -0.92
C PRO A 470 -4.91 -6.68 0.47
N ASN A 471 -3.95 -7.29 1.18
CA ASN A 471 -3.46 -6.76 2.46
C ASN A 471 -2.33 -5.73 2.28
N PHE A 472 -1.74 -5.65 1.08
CA PHE A 472 -0.65 -4.74 0.76
C PHE A 472 -0.90 -3.99 -0.56
N PRO A 473 -0.57 -2.68 -0.63
CA PRO A 473 -0.02 -1.84 0.45
C PRO A 473 -0.98 -1.70 1.64
N LEU A 474 -0.44 -1.38 2.82
CA LEU A 474 -1.26 -1.03 3.99
C LEU A 474 -2.17 0.15 3.62
N ASN A 475 -3.41 0.14 4.11
CA ASN A 475 -4.44 1.13 3.79
C ASN A 475 -4.81 1.22 2.30
N ILE A 476 -4.85 0.07 1.61
CA ILE A 476 -5.35 -0.01 0.24
C ILE A 476 -6.78 0.54 0.14
N THR A 477 -7.04 1.35 -0.89
CA THR A 477 -8.38 1.86 -1.20
C THR A 477 -9.17 0.83 -2.02
N LEU A 478 -10.49 0.95 -2.08
CA LEU A 478 -11.32 0.13 -2.95
C LEU A 478 -10.94 0.32 -4.42
N ASP A 479 -10.66 1.55 -4.84
CA ASP A 479 -10.23 1.84 -6.22
C ASP A 479 -8.89 1.17 -6.56
N ASP A 480 -7.91 1.23 -5.65
CA ASP A 480 -6.64 0.49 -5.81
C ASP A 480 -6.85 -1.02 -5.82
N ALA A 481 -7.70 -1.53 -4.92
CA ALA A 481 -7.99 -2.95 -4.81
C ALA A 481 -8.66 -3.48 -6.09
N TYR A 482 -9.56 -2.70 -6.68
CA TYR A 482 -10.20 -3.03 -7.96
C TYR A 482 -9.18 -3.12 -9.11
N GLN A 483 -8.22 -2.20 -9.16
CA GLN A 483 -7.17 -2.23 -10.19
C GLN A 483 -6.17 -3.38 -10.00
N ARG A 484 -5.89 -3.75 -8.75
CA ARG A 484 -4.85 -4.73 -8.39
C ARG A 484 -5.36 -6.17 -8.31
N ALA A 485 -6.61 -6.38 -7.94
CA ALA A 485 -7.19 -7.70 -7.73
C ALA A 485 -8.23 -8.02 -8.81
N LEU A 486 -7.80 -8.68 -9.89
CA LEU A 486 -8.68 -9.09 -10.99
C LEU A 486 -9.92 -9.88 -10.53
N PRO A 487 -9.83 -10.84 -9.58
CA PRO A 487 -11.03 -11.55 -9.10
C PRO A 487 -12.06 -10.64 -8.44
N LEU A 488 -11.62 -9.56 -7.78
CA LEU A 488 -12.52 -8.57 -7.19
C LEU A 488 -13.22 -7.77 -8.31
N ALA A 489 -12.44 -7.28 -9.29
CA ALA A 489 -12.99 -6.54 -10.42
C ALA A 489 -13.99 -7.37 -11.24
N GLU A 490 -13.70 -8.65 -11.46
CA GLU A 490 -14.61 -9.59 -12.13
C GLU A 490 -15.89 -9.82 -11.32
N ALA A 491 -15.80 -9.95 -9.99
CA ALA A 491 -16.99 -10.09 -9.14
C ALA A 491 -17.90 -8.87 -9.26
N VAL A 492 -17.33 -7.66 -9.17
CA VAL A 492 -18.06 -6.38 -9.32
C VAL A 492 -18.68 -6.25 -10.71
N LYS A 493 -17.98 -6.65 -11.78
CA LYS A 493 -18.51 -6.58 -13.16
C LYS A 493 -19.63 -7.60 -13.42
N SER A 494 -19.45 -8.83 -12.95
CA SER A 494 -20.31 -9.97 -13.34
C SER A 494 -21.54 -10.18 -12.47
N GLN A 495 -21.54 -9.73 -11.22
CA GLN A 495 -22.61 -9.97 -10.27
C GLN A 495 -23.31 -8.65 -9.88
N PRO A 496 -24.59 -8.44 -10.26
CA PRO A 496 -25.30 -7.19 -9.97
C PRO A 496 -25.34 -6.82 -8.48
N HIS A 497 -25.56 -7.78 -7.59
CA HIS A 497 -25.57 -7.56 -6.15
C HIS A 497 -24.19 -7.16 -5.58
N VAL A 498 -23.09 -7.66 -6.17
CA VAL A 498 -21.73 -7.24 -5.81
C VAL A 498 -21.45 -5.84 -6.34
N ARG A 499 -22.00 -5.47 -7.51
CA ARG A 499 -21.88 -4.13 -8.06
C ARG A 499 -22.56 -3.08 -7.18
N GLU A 500 -23.79 -3.35 -6.74
CA GLU A 500 -24.51 -2.46 -5.82
C GLU A 500 -23.76 -2.30 -4.49
N LEU A 501 -23.30 -3.42 -3.91
CA LEU A 501 -22.43 -3.41 -2.74
C LEU A 501 -21.18 -2.56 -2.96
N TRP A 502 -20.55 -2.70 -4.11
CA TRP A 502 -19.31 -2.00 -4.45
C TRP A 502 -19.50 -0.49 -4.58
N GLU A 503 -20.54 -0.06 -5.30
CA GLU A 503 -20.85 1.35 -5.52
C GLU A 503 -21.11 2.07 -4.19
N ILE A 504 -21.94 1.47 -3.32
CA ILE A 504 -22.22 2.01 -1.98
C ILE A 504 -20.94 2.00 -1.11
N ALA A 505 -20.21 0.88 -1.06
CA ALA A 505 -19.00 0.77 -0.24
C ALA A 505 -17.91 1.76 -0.68
N ARG A 506 -17.81 2.08 -1.97
CA ARG A 506 -16.86 3.06 -2.51
C ARG A 506 -17.20 4.49 -2.07
N THR A 507 -18.48 4.84 -1.99
CA THR A 507 -18.91 6.15 -1.47
C THR A 507 -18.63 6.25 0.04
N LEU A 508 -18.94 5.19 0.80
CA LEU A 508 -18.77 5.17 2.25
C LEU A 508 -17.32 4.93 2.72
N GLU A 509 -16.42 4.46 1.84
CA GLU A 509 -15.01 4.23 2.17
C GLU A 509 -14.36 5.51 2.73
N GLY A 510 -13.75 5.36 3.89
CA GLY A 510 -13.06 6.42 4.61
C GLY A 510 -13.97 7.28 5.50
N CYS A 511 -15.30 7.10 5.48
CA CYS A 511 -16.19 7.80 6.41
C CYS A 511 -15.92 7.36 7.85
N THR A 512 -16.13 8.28 8.79
CA THR A 512 -15.95 8.02 10.21
C THR A 512 -17.14 7.24 10.75
N ARG A 513 -16.85 6.14 11.46
CA ARG A 513 -17.85 5.21 11.99
C ARG A 513 -18.19 5.48 13.45
N HIS A 514 -17.18 5.67 14.29
CA HIS A 514 -17.38 5.90 15.72
C HIS A 514 -16.18 6.63 16.33
N ALA A 515 -16.45 7.36 17.41
CA ALA A 515 -15.46 7.86 18.33
C ALA A 515 -14.94 6.74 19.24
N SER A 516 -13.64 6.73 19.50
CA SER A 516 -12.95 5.85 20.44
C SER A 516 -11.83 6.62 21.14
N VAL A 517 -11.25 6.05 22.18
CA VAL A 517 -10.14 6.66 22.93
C VAL A 517 -8.82 6.17 22.35
N HIS A 518 -7.86 7.08 22.14
CA HIS A 518 -6.50 6.70 21.75
C HIS A 518 -5.91 5.77 22.80
N ALA A 519 -5.32 4.64 22.35
CA ALA A 519 -4.81 3.62 23.26
C ALA A 519 -3.74 4.15 24.23
N SER A 520 -2.94 5.13 23.79
CA SER A 520 -1.79 5.66 24.54
C SER A 520 -1.78 7.17 24.80
N ALA A 521 -2.46 7.98 24.00
CA ALA A 521 -2.15 9.41 23.90
C ALA A 521 -3.01 10.23 24.86
N VAL A 522 -2.36 11.15 25.57
CA VAL A 522 -2.95 12.08 26.53
C VAL A 522 -2.47 13.48 26.19
N VAL A 523 -3.35 14.47 26.38
CA VAL A 523 -3.01 15.89 26.29
C VAL A 523 -2.86 16.45 27.70
N ILE A 524 -1.86 17.30 27.88
CA ILE A 524 -1.64 18.05 29.12
C ILE A 524 -1.49 19.52 28.76
N SER A 525 -2.30 20.38 29.38
CA SER A 525 -2.34 21.83 29.14
C SER A 525 -2.00 22.62 30.42
N ASP A 526 -1.63 23.90 30.29
CA ASP A 526 -1.51 24.81 31.43
C ASP A 526 -2.85 25.42 31.86
N GLU A 527 -3.81 25.51 30.94
CA GLU A 527 -5.16 25.99 31.15
C GLU A 527 -6.20 24.85 31.00
N PRO A 528 -7.44 25.03 31.50
CA PRO A 528 -8.53 24.09 31.26
C PRO A 528 -8.70 23.80 29.75
N LEU A 529 -8.81 22.52 29.39
CA LEU A 529 -8.80 22.10 27.98
C LEU A 529 -9.99 22.67 27.18
N ASP A 530 -11.14 22.82 27.82
CA ASP A 530 -12.35 23.40 27.23
C ASP A 530 -12.24 24.92 26.98
N ALA A 531 -11.09 25.55 27.23
CA ALA A 531 -10.78 26.89 26.74
C ALA A 531 -10.23 26.89 25.31
N HIS A 532 -9.64 25.77 24.87
CA HIS A 532 -8.90 25.66 23.59
C HIS A 532 -9.48 24.64 22.63
N ILE A 533 -10.07 23.56 23.17
CA ILE A 533 -10.57 22.43 22.38
C ILE A 533 -11.93 21.94 22.88
N PRO A 534 -12.81 21.45 21.99
CA PRO A 534 -14.01 20.75 22.42
C PRO A 534 -13.61 19.49 23.18
N LEU A 535 -14.47 19.06 24.09
CA LEU A 535 -14.30 17.85 24.87
C LEU A 535 -15.47 16.90 24.62
N TYR A 536 -15.17 15.60 24.70
CA TYR A 536 -16.07 14.48 24.49
C TYR A 536 -16.12 13.64 25.78
N LYS A 537 -17.28 13.02 26.04
CA LYS A 537 -17.45 12.07 27.13
C LYS A 537 -18.03 10.77 26.61
N ASP A 538 -17.29 9.68 26.78
CA ASP A 538 -17.83 8.33 26.58
C ASP A 538 -18.64 7.94 27.82
N PRO A 539 -19.95 7.61 27.70
CA PRO A 539 -20.77 7.20 28.84
C PRO A 539 -20.23 6.01 29.63
N LYS A 540 -19.37 5.19 29.00
CA LYS A 540 -18.76 4.00 29.61
C LYS A 540 -17.46 4.30 30.37
N ARG A 541 -16.94 5.52 30.26
CA ARG A 541 -15.62 5.91 30.79
C ARG A 541 -15.69 7.17 31.64
N PRO A 542 -15.03 7.20 32.80
CA PRO A 542 -14.99 8.40 33.63
C PRO A 542 -14.01 9.47 33.12
N GLU A 543 -13.05 9.10 32.26
CA GLU A 543 -11.97 10.01 31.84
C GLU A 543 -12.43 11.07 30.83
N LEU A 544 -11.78 12.25 30.85
CA LEU A 544 -11.97 13.26 29.81
C LEU A 544 -11.34 12.81 28.50
N ILE A 545 -12.03 13.09 27.40
CA ILE A 545 -11.56 12.79 26.05
C ILE A 545 -11.62 14.09 25.24
N THR A 546 -10.61 14.35 24.41
CA THR A 546 -10.63 15.50 23.49
C THR A 546 -11.73 15.32 22.44
N GLY A 547 -12.28 16.40 21.90
CA GLY A 547 -13.14 16.36 20.71
C GLY A 547 -12.33 16.33 19.42
N TYR A 548 -11.04 16.65 19.50
CA TYR A 548 -10.13 16.68 18.36
C TYR A 548 -9.14 15.52 18.40
N ALA A 549 -8.96 14.87 17.25
CA ALA A 549 -7.96 13.83 17.08
C ALA A 549 -6.52 14.38 17.16
N MET A 550 -5.55 13.47 17.21
CA MET A 550 -4.13 13.77 17.40
C MET A 550 -3.57 14.89 16.49
N GLY A 551 -3.84 14.82 15.19
CA GLY A 551 -3.29 15.79 14.23
C GLY A 551 -3.72 17.23 14.51
N PRO A 552 -5.03 17.52 14.61
CA PRO A 552 -5.53 18.81 15.07
C PRO A 552 -4.95 19.31 16.41
N ILE A 553 -4.84 18.45 17.43
CA ILE A 553 -4.28 18.79 18.74
C ILE A 553 -2.84 19.32 18.60
N GLU A 554 -1.99 18.60 17.86
CA GLU A 554 -0.60 18.99 17.62
C GLU A 554 -0.51 20.34 16.88
N LYS A 555 -1.37 20.57 15.90
CA LYS A 555 -1.39 21.83 15.13
C LYS A 555 -1.82 23.03 15.98
N LEU A 556 -2.73 22.83 16.93
CA LEU A 556 -3.13 23.85 17.90
C LEU A 556 -2.07 24.10 18.99
N GLY A 557 -0.92 23.41 18.93
CA GLY A 557 0.20 23.63 19.83
C GLY A 557 0.00 23.08 21.23
N LEU A 558 -0.98 22.20 21.44
CA LEU A 558 -1.17 21.48 22.70
C LEU A 558 -0.17 20.34 22.84
N LEU A 559 0.35 20.14 24.05
CA LEU A 559 1.27 19.05 24.32
C LEU A 559 0.56 17.71 24.32
N LYS A 560 0.92 16.85 23.36
CA LYS A 560 0.61 15.43 23.37
C LYS A 560 1.72 14.64 24.06
N MET A 561 1.31 13.63 24.82
CA MET A 561 2.21 12.63 25.39
C MET A 561 1.64 11.23 25.19
N ASP A 562 2.47 10.31 24.71
CA ASP A 562 2.07 8.91 24.58
C ASP A 562 2.53 8.11 25.80
N PHE A 563 1.56 7.71 26.61
CA PHE A 563 1.69 6.71 27.65
C PHE A 563 1.39 5.36 27.02
N LEU A 564 2.38 4.62 26.55
CA LEU A 564 2.14 3.32 25.91
C LEU A 564 2.08 2.21 26.97
N GLY A 565 1.09 1.33 26.87
CA GLY A 565 1.07 0.08 27.64
C GLY A 565 1.84 -1.00 26.88
N LEU A 566 2.99 -1.41 27.38
CA LEU A 566 3.82 -2.44 26.76
C LEU A 566 3.82 -3.72 27.61
N ARG A 567 3.13 -4.76 27.11
CA ARG A 567 3.04 -6.07 27.76
C ARG A 567 4.41 -6.69 28.10
N THR A 568 5.44 -6.39 27.33
CA THR A 568 6.81 -6.86 27.61
C THR A 568 7.32 -6.36 28.96
N LEU A 569 7.02 -5.12 29.35
CA LEU A 569 7.43 -4.57 30.65
C LEU A 569 6.70 -5.28 31.79
N THR A 570 5.41 -5.57 31.62
CA THR A 570 4.61 -6.36 32.57
C THR A 570 5.18 -7.76 32.76
N VAL A 571 5.52 -8.44 31.65
CA VAL A 571 6.15 -9.78 31.70
C VAL A 571 7.49 -9.72 32.41
N LEU A 572 8.33 -8.71 32.14
CA LEU A 572 9.63 -8.55 32.80
C LEU A 572 9.48 -8.27 34.31
N ALA A 573 8.58 -7.36 34.70
CA ALA A 573 8.30 -7.05 36.09
C ALA A 573 7.82 -8.28 36.88
N ASN A 574 6.88 -9.04 36.31
CA ASN A 574 6.40 -10.29 36.90
C ASN A 574 7.50 -11.35 36.99
N THR A 575 8.38 -11.43 35.98
CA THR A 575 9.51 -12.36 35.99
C THR A 575 10.48 -12.05 37.13
N VAL A 576 10.84 -10.78 37.32
CA VAL A 576 11.71 -10.34 38.43
C VAL A 576 11.06 -10.63 39.78
N ALA A 577 9.77 -10.34 39.94
CA ALA A 577 9.02 -10.60 41.17
C ALA A 577 9.01 -12.12 41.51
N LEU A 578 8.73 -12.97 40.52
CA LEU A 578 8.73 -14.43 40.70
C LEU A 578 10.12 -15.00 41.02
N ILE A 579 11.19 -14.44 40.44
CA ILE A 579 12.57 -14.85 40.76
C ILE A 579 12.92 -14.48 42.21
N LYS A 580 12.53 -13.28 42.66
CA LYS A 580 12.70 -12.85 44.05
C LYS A 580 11.91 -13.74 45.01
N GLU A 581 10.65 -14.05 44.71
CA GLU A 581 9.80 -14.91 45.54
C GLU A 581 10.32 -16.36 45.60
N SER A 582 10.68 -16.94 44.45
CA SER A 582 11.05 -18.35 44.36
C SER A 582 12.50 -18.64 44.75
N ARG A 583 13.42 -17.68 44.58
CA ARG A 583 14.88 -17.89 44.77
C ARG A 583 15.54 -16.87 45.70
N GLY A 584 14.84 -15.83 46.15
CA GLY A 584 15.42 -14.76 46.95
C GLY A 584 16.42 -13.87 46.21
N ILE A 585 16.49 -13.96 44.88
CA ILE A 585 17.43 -13.21 44.05
C ILE A 585 16.75 -11.91 43.59
N GLU A 586 17.33 -10.77 43.97
CA GLU A 586 16.93 -9.47 43.44
C GLU A 586 17.65 -9.18 42.12
N ILE A 587 16.88 -8.83 41.10
CA ILE A 587 17.41 -8.49 39.76
C ILE A 587 17.00 -7.05 39.46
N ASP A 588 18.00 -6.21 39.19
CA ASP A 588 17.79 -4.89 38.60
C ASP A 588 18.03 -4.96 37.09
N LEU A 589 16.96 -4.80 36.32
CA LEU A 589 16.98 -4.85 34.85
C LEU A 589 17.90 -3.79 34.25
N ASP A 590 18.05 -2.65 34.92
CA ASP A 590 18.81 -1.50 34.41
C ASP A 590 20.34 -1.70 34.55
N THR A 591 20.78 -2.75 35.26
CA THR A 591 22.20 -3.05 35.52
C THR A 591 22.71 -4.32 34.85
N LEU A 592 21.87 -5.00 34.07
CA LEU A 592 22.22 -6.26 33.43
C LEU A 592 23.36 -6.09 32.40
N PRO A 593 24.31 -7.05 32.33
CA PRO A 593 25.38 -7.01 31.35
C PRO A 593 24.83 -7.22 29.93
N VAL A 594 25.37 -6.46 28.97
CA VAL A 594 24.93 -6.49 27.55
C VAL A 594 25.76 -7.43 26.68
N ASP A 595 26.73 -8.14 27.26
CA ASP A 595 27.72 -9.01 26.61
C ASP A 595 27.63 -10.48 27.08
N ASP A 596 26.49 -10.90 27.65
CA ASP A 596 26.28 -12.28 28.10
C ASP A 596 26.27 -13.30 26.94
N SER A 597 27.25 -14.20 26.93
CA SER A 597 27.44 -15.19 25.86
C SER A 597 26.29 -16.18 25.73
N LYS A 598 25.63 -16.56 26.84
CA LYS A 598 24.50 -17.50 26.81
C LYS A 598 23.29 -16.89 26.12
N THR A 599 23.05 -15.60 26.33
CA THR A 599 21.99 -14.84 25.66
C THR A 599 22.20 -14.82 24.15
N TYR A 600 23.41 -14.52 23.67
CA TYR A 600 23.72 -14.51 22.24
C TYR A 600 23.70 -15.90 21.59
N ALA A 601 24.07 -16.95 22.33
CA ALA A 601 23.93 -18.32 21.85
C ALA A 601 22.45 -18.67 21.57
N LEU A 602 21.54 -18.32 22.50
CA LEU A 602 20.10 -18.50 22.33
C LEU A 602 19.56 -17.77 21.09
N LEU A 603 20.01 -16.53 20.86
CA LEU A 603 19.62 -15.74 19.68
C LEU A 603 20.18 -16.33 18.38
N SER A 604 21.43 -16.82 18.40
CA SER A 604 22.08 -17.45 17.24
C SER A 604 21.43 -18.78 16.85
N GLU A 605 20.90 -19.52 17.82
CA GLU A 605 20.07 -20.72 17.61
C GLU A 605 18.64 -20.37 17.14
N ALA A 606 18.27 -19.08 17.12
CA ALA A 606 16.94 -18.56 16.85
C ALA A 606 15.84 -19.16 17.74
N ARG A 607 16.18 -19.40 19.02
CA ARG A 607 15.23 -19.84 20.05
C ARG A 607 14.47 -18.65 20.65
N THR A 608 13.83 -17.87 19.79
CA THR A 608 13.27 -16.55 20.12
C THR A 608 11.75 -16.52 20.33
N PHE A 609 11.11 -17.67 20.60
CA PHE A 609 9.71 -17.66 21.03
C PHE A 609 9.59 -16.94 22.39
N GLY A 610 8.72 -15.93 22.48
CA GLY A 610 8.61 -15.09 23.68
C GLY A 610 9.70 -14.02 23.82
N VAL A 611 10.57 -13.84 22.81
CA VAL A 611 11.59 -12.79 22.79
C VAL A 611 11.06 -11.62 21.96
N PHE A 612 10.77 -10.51 22.65
CA PHE A 612 10.21 -9.30 22.07
C PHE A 612 10.93 -8.86 20.78
N GLN A 613 10.15 -8.47 19.76
CA GLN A 613 10.57 -8.10 18.39
C GLN A 613 11.18 -9.21 17.52
N LEU A 614 11.59 -10.36 18.08
CA LEU A 614 12.43 -11.34 17.38
C LEU A 614 11.73 -12.67 17.04
N GLU A 615 10.40 -12.74 17.14
CA GLU A 615 9.65 -14.01 17.08
C GLU A 615 9.29 -14.47 15.65
N SER A 616 9.18 -13.54 14.69
CA SER A 616 8.66 -13.87 13.35
C SER A 616 9.53 -14.90 12.62
N ALA A 617 8.92 -15.70 11.75
CA ALA A 617 9.64 -16.77 11.05
C ALA A 617 10.85 -16.26 10.24
N GLY A 618 10.68 -15.18 9.46
CA GLY A 618 11.80 -14.64 8.69
C GLY A 618 12.84 -13.92 9.56
N MET A 619 12.46 -13.32 10.69
CA MET A 619 13.41 -12.75 11.64
C MET A 619 14.29 -13.85 12.26
N ARG A 620 13.67 -14.98 12.62
CA ARG A 620 14.40 -16.17 13.10
C ARG A 620 15.40 -16.69 12.08
N GLU A 621 15.02 -16.78 10.80
CA GLU A 621 15.97 -17.15 9.74
C GLU A 621 17.14 -16.15 9.64
N ALA A 622 16.84 -14.86 9.70
CA ALA A 622 17.86 -13.81 9.65
C ALA A 622 18.83 -13.88 10.84
N LEU A 623 18.34 -14.18 12.05
CA LEU A 623 19.18 -14.38 13.23
C LEU A 623 20.10 -15.60 13.11
N ARG A 624 19.62 -16.74 12.58
CA ARG A 624 20.49 -17.93 12.36
C ARG A 624 21.60 -17.64 11.35
N GLY A 625 21.30 -16.84 10.33
CA GLY A 625 22.29 -16.40 9.34
C GLY A 625 23.29 -15.41 9.93
N LEU A 626 22.80 -14.43 10.70
CA LEU A 626 23.62 -13.39 11.30
C LEU A 626 24.56 -13.95 12.39
N ARG A 627 24.04 -14.81 13.27
CA ARG A 627 24.68 -15.27 14.51
C ARG A 627 25.14 -14.09 15.39
N PRO A 628 24.20 -13.31 15.95
CA PRO A 628 24.56 -12.10 16.70
C PRO A 628 25.43 -12.43 17.93
N GLU A 629 26.47 -11.63 18.16
CA GLU A 629 27.40 -11.79 19.30
C GLU A 629 27.46 -10.55 20.21
N ARG A 630 26.77 -9.48 19.82
CA ARG A 630 26.74 -8.19 20.51
C ARG A 630 25.43 -7.47 20.24
N LEU A 631 25.07 -6.51 21.09
CA LEU A 631 23.79 -5.80 21.00
C LEU A 631 23.64 -5.04 19.68
N ALA A 632 24.74 -4.49 19.16
CA ALA A 632 24.77 -3.80 17.87
C ALA A 632 24.28 -4.68 16.70
N ASP A 633 24.53 -5.99 16.74
CA ASP A 633 24.07 -6.93 15.71
C ASP A 633 22.54 -7.07 15.76
N VAL A 634 21.95 -7.07 16.96
CA VAL A 634 20.49 -7.13 17.17
C VAL A 634 19.83 -5.81 16.73
N ILE A 635 20.42 -4.67 17.09
CA ILE A 635 19.95 -3.33 16.68
C ILE A 635 19.92 -3.22 15.15
N ALA A 636 20.99 -3.65 14.48
CA ALA A 636 21.08 -3.65 13.02
C ALA A 636 20.02 -4.56 12.38
N MET A 637 19.82 -5.77 12.94
CA MET A 637 18.84 -6.72 12.39
C MET A 637 17.41 -6.21 12.51
N VAL A 638 17.02 -5.67 13.67
CA VAL A 638 15.68 -5.06 13.86
C VAL A 638 15.47 -3.86 12.93
N SER A 639 16.54 -3.11 12.64
CA SER A 639 16.50 -1.98 11.71
C SER A 639 16.36 -2.40 10.24
N LEU A 640 17.09 -3.45 9.84
CA LEU A 640 17.05 -4.00 8.48
C LEU A 640 15.79 -4.81 8.18
N TYR A 641 15.17 -5.43 9.18
CA TYR A 641 13.98 -6.28 9.02
C TYR A 641 12.68 -5.44 8.86
N ARG A 642 12.70 -4.51 7.89
CA ARG A 642 11.59 -3.65 7.48
C ARG A 642 11.45 -3.66 5.95
N PRO A 643 10.23 -3.46 5.39
CA PRO A 643 10.03 -3.39 3.95
C PRO A 643 10.94 -2.34 3.29
N GLY A 644 11.71 -2.74 2.27
CA GLY A 644 12.78 -1.95 1.66
C GLY A 644 14.17 -2.45 2.11
N PRO A 645 14.65 -2.09 3.32
CA PRO A 645 15.96 -2.52 3.83
C PRO A 645 16.13 -4.05 3.99
N MET A 646 15.03 -4.83 4.05
CA MET A 646 15.10 -6.29 4.12
C MET A 646 15.92 -6.93 2.99
N GLU A 647 15.98 -6.29 1.83
CA GLU A 647 16.77 -6.76 0.69
C GLU A 647 18.29 -6.72 0.96
N LEU A 648 18.73 -5.91 1.92
CA LEU A 648 20.12 -5.75 2.31
C LEU A 648 20.58 -6.78 3.35
N ILE A 649 19.66 -7.51 4.00
CA ILE A 649 19.98 -8.50 5.04
C ILE A 649 20.98 -9.56 4.55
N PRO A 650 20.81 -10.18 3.36
CA PRO A 650 21.79 -11.14 2.87
C PRO A 650 23.20 -10.55 2.71
N ASP A 651 23.33 -9.36 2.13
CA ASP A 651 24.62 -8.68 1.96
C ASP A 651 25.24 -8.33 3.32
N PHE A 652 24.44 -7.83 4.26
CA PHE A 652 24.86 -7.56 5.64
C PHE A 652 25.46 -8.80 6.31
N ILE A 653 24.80 -9.96 6.17
CA ILE A 653 25.27 -11.24 6.72
C ILE A 653 26.58 -11.67 6.04
N GLU A 654 26.67 -11.62 4.71
CA GLU A 654 27.89 -12.01 4.00
C GLU A 654 29.09 -11.12 4.37
N ARG A 655 28.89 -9.80 4.50
CA ARG A 655 29.94 -8.87 4.94
C ARG A 655 30.37 -9.11 6.38
N ARG A 656 29.41 -9.35 7.30
CA ARG A 656 29.71 -9.69 8.71
C ARG A 656 30.66 -10.88 8.81
N HIS A 657 30.40 -11.93 8.03
CA HIS A 657 31.20 -13.15 8.05
C HIS A 657 32.46 -13.08 7.16
N GLY A 658 32.80 -11.91 6.62
CA GLY A 658 33.98 -11.72 5.76
C GLY A 658 33.88 -12.43 4.40
N ARG A 659 32.69 -12.85 3.98
CA ARG A 659 32.44 -13.55 2.70
C ARG A 659 32.20 -12.59 1.53
N ALA A 660 31.92 -11.32 1.82
CA ALA A 660 31.80 -10.24 0.85
C ALA A 660 32.76 -9.09 1.17
N LYS A 661 33.34 -8.47 0.12
CA LYS A 661 34.26 -7.33 0.27
C LYS A 661 33.48 -6.07 0.64
N ILE A 662 33.92 -5.38 1.68
CA ILE A 662 33.38 -4.07 2.07
C ILE A 662 34.11 -2.98 1.27
N THR A 663 33.37 -2.14 0.56
CA THR A 663 33.90 -1.02 -0.23
C THR A 663 33.27 0.30 0.20
N TYR A 664 34.09 1.33 0.37
CA TYR A 664 33.65 2.65 0.79
C TYR A 664 33.94 3.68 -0.31
N GLU A 665 32.95 4.52 -0.65
CA GLU A 665 33.13 5.59 -1.63
C GLU A 665 33.87 6.80 -1.03
N HIS A 666 33.84 6.94 0.31
CA HIS A 666 34.43 8.03 1.07
C HIS A 666 34.93 7.56 2.45
N PRO A 667 36.05 8.10 2.99
CA PRO A 667 36.57 7.73 4.32
C PRO A 667 35.59 7.92 5.48
N ALA A 668 34.71 8.93 5.39
CA ALA A 668 33.66 9.14 6.39
C ALA A 668 32.71 7.93 6.49
N MET A 669 32.40 7.28 5.37
CA MET A 669 31.58 6.07 5.37
C MET A 669 32.26 4.94 6.12
N GLU A 670 33.58 4.76 5.96
CA GLU A 670 34.33 3.73 6.67
C GLU A 670 34.21 3.89 8.19
N THR A 671 34.29 5.13 8.67
CA THR A 671 34.17 5.42 10.10
C THR A 671 32.75 5.21 10.60
N LEU A 672 31.76 5.76 9.90
CA LEU A 672 30.36 5.82 10.34
C LEU A 672 29.57 4.52 10.12
N THR A 673 29.98 3.70 9.16
CA THR A 673 29.30 2.43 8.82
C THR A 673 30.14 1.20 9.15
N ARG A 674 31.23 1.36 9.94
CA ARG A 674 32.07 0.24 10.37
C ARG A 674 31.27 -0.83 11.10
N GLU A 675 30.45 -0.40 12.05
CA GLU A 675 29.62 -1.29 12.88
C GLU A 675 28.51 -1.98 12.08
N THR A 676 28.12 -1.41 10.93
CA THR A 676 27.11 -1.93 10.01
C THR A 676 27.73 -2.48 8.71
N TYR A 677 29.02 -2.82 8.74
CA TYR A 677 29.75 -3.49 7.66
C TYR A 677 29.65 -2.76 6.30
N GLY A 678 29.69 -1.42 6.30
CA GLY A 678 29.64 -0.62 5.08
C GLY A 678 28.25 -0.43 4.50
N ILE A 679 27.19 -0.76 5.24
CA ILE A 679 25.81 -0.55 4.84
C ILE A 679 25.23 0.58 5.70
N MET A 680 24.59 1.57 5.08
CA MET A 680 23.83 2.60 5.80
C MET A 680 22.53 1.97 6.31
N VAL A 681 22.46 1.72 7.62
CA VAL A 681 21.32 1.08 8.28
C VAL A 681 20.54 2.11 9.11
N TYR A 682 21.22 3.13 9.63
CA TYR A 682 20.63 4.10 10.54
C TYR A 682 20.42 5.46 9.88
N GLN A 683 19.41 6.20 10.34
CA GLN A 683 19.15 7.56 9.86
C GLN A 683 20.28 8.51 10.28
N GLU A 684 20.84 8.29 11.46
CA GLU A 684 21.96 9.01 12.04
C GLU A 684 23.21 8.89 11.16
N GLN A 685 23.48 7.69 10.62
CA GLN A 685 24.58 7.48 9.68
C GLN A 685 24.41 8.32 8.41
N ILE A 686 23.18 8.40 7.86
CA ILE A 686 22.90 9.24 6.69
C ILE A 686 23.13 10.71 7.03
N MET A 687 22.67 11.17 8.20
CA MET A 687 22.85 12.54 8.64
C MET A 687 24.34 12.90 8.80
N GLN A 688 25.10 12.04 9.47
CA GLN A 688 26.54 12.24 9.69
C GLN A 688 27.31 12.19 8.36
N ILE A 689 26.99 11.27 7.44
CA ILE A 689 27.62 11.21 6.13
C ILE A 689 27.30 12.48 5.32
N ALA A 690 26.07 12.99 5.37
CA ALA A 690 25.71 14.24 4.71
C ALA A 690 26.47 15.45 5.27
N SER A 691 26.64 15.51 6.60
CA SER A 691 27.42 16.57 7.25
C SER A 691 28.91 16.49 6.90
N GLU A 692 29.51 15.30 6.96
CA GLU A 692 30.93 15.09 6.68
C GLU A 692 31.29 15.27 5.20
N MET A 693 30.45 14.77 4.28
CA MET A 693 30.74 14.85 2.85
C MET A 693 30.32 16.17 2.21
N ALA A 694 29.13 16.68 2.56
CA ALA A 694 28.55 17.85 1.90
C ALA A 694 28.52 19.10 2.78
N GLY A 695 28.98 19.03 4.03
CA GLY A 695 28.97 20.17 4.94
C GLY A 695 27.60 20.60 5.44
N PHE A 696 26.62 19.69 5.39
CA PHE A 696 25.31 19.95 5.96
C PHE A 696 25.44 20.25 7.45
N THR A 697 24.71 21.25 7.94
CA THR A 697 24.48 21.34 9.38
C THR A 697 23.67 20.13 9.84
N MET A 698 23.70 19.80 11.13
CA MET A 698 22.87 18.71 11.64
C MET A 698 21.36 18.98 11.45
N GLY A 699 20.96 20.26 11.40
CA GLY A 699 19.57 20.63 11.09
C GLY A 699 19.18 20.39 9.63
N GLU A 700 20.08 20.70 8.69
CA GLU A 700 19.90 20.37 7.27
C GLU A 700 19.89 18.86 7.02
N ALA A 701 20.74 18.13 7.74
CA ALA A 701 20.78 16.67 7.70
C ALA A 701 19.47 16.03 8.20
N ASP A 702 18.85 16.58 9.26
CA ASP A 702 17.50 16.14 9.70
C ASP A 702 16.45 16.40 8.62
N THR A 703 16.56 17.52 7.90
CA THR A 703 15.65 17.85 6.78
C THR A 703 15.76 16.83 5.64
N LEU A 704 16.99 16.45 5.26
CA LEU A 704 17.25 15.38 4.29
C LEU A 704 16.60 14.05 4.74
N ARG A 705 16.85 13.65 5.99
CA ARG A 705 16.25 12.44 6.58
C ARG A 705 14.72 12.45 6.51
N ARG A 706 14.08 13.58 6.81
CA ARG A 706 12.61 13.72 6.72
C ARG A 706 12.10 13.61 5.29
N ALA A 707 12.81 14.20 4.33
CA ALA A 707 12.50 14.07 2.90
C ALA A 707 12.51 12.60 2.47
N MET A 708 13.55 11.87 2.89
CA MET A 708 13.69 10.44 2.67
C MET A 708 12.56 9.63 3.33
N GLY A 709 12.26 9.90 4.60
CA GLY A 709 11.20 9.22 5.34
C GLY A 709 9.80 9.44 4.78
N LYS A 710 9.50 10.66 4.30
CA LYS A 710 8.19 11.02 3.70
C LYS A 710 8.09 10.70 2.21
N LYS A 711 9.18 10.26 1.57
CA LYS A 711 9.26 10.05 0.12
C LYS A 711 8.84 11.29 -0.68
N ASP A 712 9.18 12.47 -0.15
CA ASP A 712 8.85 13.75 -0.76
C ASP A 712 9.80 13.99 -1.94
N ARG A 713 9.30 13.76 -3.17
CA ARG A 713 10.11 13.86 -4.39
C ARG A 713 10.67 15.26 -4.62
N GLU A 714 9.89 16.29 -4.31
CA GLU A 714 10.30 17.67 -4.53
C GLU A 714 11.38 18.07 -3.53
N LEU A 715 11.20 17.72 -2.25
CA LEU A 715 12.19 17.99 -1.23
C LEU A 715 13.47 17.16 -1.45
N MET A 716 13.36 15.89 -1.86
CA MET A 716 14.51 15.05 -2.21
C MET A 716 15.35 15.64 -3.34
N ALA A 717 14.72 16.18 -4.39
CA ALA A 717 15.43 16.83 -5.49
C ALA A 717 16.22 18.06 -5.01
N LYS A 718 15.59 18.94 -4.21
CA LYS A 718 16.25 20.12 -3.64
C LYS A 718 17.45 19.74 -2.75
N GLN A 719 17.29 18.71 -1.92
CA GLN A 719 18.37 18.24 -1.05
C GLN A 719 19.52 17.59 -1.84
N ARG A 720 19.21 16.90 -2.95
CA ARG A 720 20.22 16.31 -3.84
C ARG A 720 21.14 17.37 -4.44
N GLU A 721 20.57 18.45 -4.95
CA GLU A 721 21.32 19.56 -5.52
C GLU A 721 22.28 20.17 -4.50
N LYS A 722 21.78 20.42 -3.28
CA LYS A 722 22.59 20.93 -2.17
C LYS A 722 23.70 19.96 -1.75
N PHE A 723 23.40 18.66 -1.68
CA PHE A 723 24.40 17.64 -1.32
C PHE A 723 25.54 17.58 -2.33
N ILE A 724 25.22 17.64 -3.63
CA ILE A 724 26.23 17.60 -4.69
C ILE A 724 27.07 18.89 -4.70
N ALA A 725 26.43 20.05 -4.52
CA ALA A 725 27.13 21.33 -4.42
C ALA A 725 28.12 21.34 -3.24
N GLY A 726 27.68 20.96 -2.05
CA GLY A 726 28.54 20.88 -0.87
C GLY A 726 29.67 19.86 -1.00
N CYS A 727 29.41 18.72 -1.65
CA CYS A 727 30.47 17.76 -2.00
C CYS A 727 31.52 18.38 -2.94
N ALA A 728 31.09 19.17 -3.92
CA ALA A 728 32.00 19.84 -4.85
C ALA A 728 32.89 20.88 -4.15
N GLU A 729 32.32 21.68 -3.23
CA GLU A 729 33.07 22.62 -2.39
C GLU A 729 34.13 21.93 -1.52
N ARG A 730 33.88 20.69 -1.11
CA ARG A 730 34.81 19.83 -0.35
C ARG A 730 35.72 18.97 -1.22
N SER A 731 35.83 19.28 -2.52
CA SER A 731 36.70 18.57 -3.47
C SER A 731 36.37 17.08 -3.67
N ILE A 732 35.11 16.68 -3.45
CA ILE A 732 34.61 15.33 -3.73
C ILE A 732 34.09 15.29 -5.16
N SER A 733 34.51 14.30 -5.94
CA SER A 733 34.08 14.19 -7.34
C SER A 733 32.57 13.92 -7.44
N LYS A 734 31.93 14.55 -8.45
CA LYS A 734 30.50 14.38 -8.72
C LYS A 734 30.08 12.91 -8.83
N ALA A 735 30.89 12.07 -9.49
CA ALA A 735 30.62 10.64 -9.62
C ALA A 735 30.56 9.91 -8.26
N LYS A 736 31.41 10.28 -7.29
CA LYS A 736 31.36 9.72 -5.93
C LYS A 736 30.14 10.24 -5.16
N ALA A 737 29.86 11.54 -5.27
CA ALA A 737 28.70 12.15 -4.63
C ALA A 737 27.38 11.53 -5.14
N ASP A 738 27.25 11.35 -6.46
CA ASP A 738 26.09 10.70 -7.08
C ASP A 738 25.93 9.25 -6.57
N ARG A 739 27.02 8.47 -6.51
CA ARG A 739 26.97 7.10 -5.97
C ARG A 739 26.55 7.03 -4.51
N VAL A 740 27.06 7.94 -3.67
CA VAL A 740 26.64 7.98 -2.25
C VAL A 740 25.17 8.39 -2.13
N TRP A 741 24.71 9.35 -2.92
CA TRP A 741 23.30 9.74 -2.95
C TRP A 741 22.40 8.57 -3.36
N GLU A 742 22.75 7.80 -4.40
CA GLU A 742 21.99 6.61 -4.81
C GLU A 742 21.90 5.56 -3.68
N LEU A 743 22.97 5.38 -2.89
CA LEU A 743 22.95 4.49 -1.74
C LEU A 743 22.02 5.01 -0.64
N MET A 744 21.99 6.32 -0.38
CA MET A 744 21.05 6.94 0.57
C MET A 744 19.60 6.83 0.06
N GLU A 745 19.37 6.98 -1.24
CA GLU A 745 18.03 6.86 -1.85
C GLU A 745 17.52 5.42 -1.80
N LYS A 746 18.38 4.41 -1.99
CA LYS A 746 18.01 2.98 -1.81
C LYS A 746 17.57 2.67 -0.38
N PHE A 747 18.12 3.37 0.61
CA PHE A 747 17.64 3.28 1.99
C PHE A 747 16.26 3.95 2.15
N ALA A 748 15.99 5.03 1.40
CA ALA A 748 14.76 5.82 1.45
C ALA A 748 13.58 5.26 0.62
N GLY A 749 13.87 4.52 -0.45
CA GLY A 749 12.89 4.27 -1.49
C GLY A 749 13.14 3.01 -2.31
N TYR A 750 12.06 2.25 -2.45
CA TYR A 750 11.81 1.23 -3.46
C TYR A 750 12.52 -0.11 -3.31
N GLY A 751 11.71 -1.12 -2.96
CA GLY A 751 11.92 -2.47 -3.41
C GLY A 751 11.71 -2.55 -4.92
N PHE A 752 12.71 -3.11 -5.59
CA PHE A 752 12.67 -3.72 -6.93
C PHE A 752 14.07 -4.38 -7.11
N ASN A 753 14.21 -5.61 -7.59
CA ASN A 753 13.57 -6.13 -8.78
C ASN A 753 13.42 -7.66 -8.77
N LYS A 754 12.16 -8.09 -8.85
CA LYS A 754 11.71 -9.31 -9.53
C LYS A 754 12.62 -9.65 -10.72
N CYS A 755 13.25 -10.83 -10.74
CA CYS A 755 14.21 -11.14 -11.81
C CYS A 755 14.19 -12.61 -12.27
N VAL A 756 14.74 -12.85 -13.47
CA VAL A 756 15.00 -14.17 -14.07
C VAL A 756 16.52 -14.36 -14.25
N THR A 757 16.97 -15.60 -14.44
CA THR A 757 18.41 -15.88 -14.63
C THR A 757 18.90 -15.39 -16.00
N GLY A 758 20.18 -15.00 -16.10
CA GLY A 758 20.74 -14.42 -17.34
C GLY A 758 20.70 -15.33 -18.57
N ASP A 759 20.57 -16.64 -18.41
CA ASP A 759 20.39 -17.60 -19.51
C ASP A 759 18.94 -17.72 -20.00
N THR A 760 18.00 -16.98 -19.39
CA THR A 760 16.59 -16.99 -19.77
C THR A 760 16.44 -16.54 -21.21
N ARG A 761 15.69 -17.33 -21.98
CA ARG A 761 15.45 -17.07 -23.40
C ARG A 761 14.20 -16.21 -23.58
N ILE A 762 14.33 -15.15 -24.36
CA ILE A 762 13.28 -14.20 -24.70
C ILE A 762 12.95 -14.36 -26.18
N GLU A 763 11.67 -14.52 -26.48
CA GLU A 763 11.17 -14.57 -27.86
C GLU A 763 11.08 -13.14 -28.41
N MET A 764 11.59 -12.94 -29.62
CA MET A 764 11.59 -11.65 -30.32
C MET A 764 10.37 -11.56 -31.25
N ALA A 765 9.93 -10.35 -31.56
CA ALA A 765 8.78 -10.15 -32.44
C ALA A 765 9.05 -10.58 -33.90
N ASP A 766 10.31 -10.65 -34.32
CA ASP A 766 10.75 -11.10 -35.65
C ASP A 766 10.85 -12.63 -35.80
N GLY A 767 10.57 -13.39 -34.72
CA GLY A 767 10.69 -14.85 -34.70
C GLY A 767 12.07 -15.37 -34.26
N SER A 768 13.03 -14.50 -33.97
CA SER A 768 14.29 -14.88 -33.33
C SER A 768 14.13 -15.09 -31.82
N CYS A 769 15.14 -15.68 -31.19
CA CYS A 769 15.19 -15.84 -29.74
C CYS A 769 16.58 -15.47 -29.23
N LYS A 770 16.63 -14.56 -28.26
CA LYS A 770 17.86 -14.08 -27.63
C LYS A 770 17.89 -14.50 -26.16
N ARG A 771 19.09 -14.60 -25.57
CA ARG A 771 19.19 -14.63 -24.10
C ARG A 771 18.81 -13.26 -23.56
N ILE A 772 18.27 -13.22 -22.34
CA ILE A 772 17.90 -11.96 -21.70
C ILE A 772 19.11 -11.03 -21.61
N THR A 773 20.33 -11.55 -21.40
CA THR A 773 21.56 -10.73 -21.38
C THR A 773 21.95 -10.10 -22.73
N GLU A 774 21.32 -10.53 -23.82
CA GLU A 774 21.56 -10.03 -25.19
C GLU A 774 20.49 -9.03 -25.64
N ILE A 775 19.47 -8.77 -24.80
CA ILE A 775 18.42 -7.80 -25.09
C ILE A 775 18.98 -6.39 -24.85
N ALA A 776 18.98 -5.57 -25.90
CA ALA A 776 19.36 -4.18 -25.85
C ALA A 776 18.14 -3.27 -25.69
N ASP A 777 18.38 -2.00 -25.35
CA ASP A 777 17.36 -0.95 -25.44
C ASP A 777 16.93 -0.79 -26.92
N GLY A 778 15.62 -0.71 -27.16
CA GLY A 778 15.03 -0.68 -28.51
C GLY A 778 14.80 -2.04 -29.18
N ASP A 779 15.22 -3.16 -28.57
CA ASP A 779 14.92 -4.49 -29.11
C ASP A 779 13.40 -4.77 -29.00
N VAL A 780 12.78 -5.25 -30.08
CA VAL A 780 11.34 -5.56 -30.08
C VAL A 780 11.11 -7.01 -29.64
N VAL A 781 10.72 -7.19 -28.38
CA VAL A 781 10.43 -8.49 -27.75
C VAL A 781 8.95 -8.86 -27.92
N LEU A 782 8.65 -10.16 -27.89
CA LEU A 782 7.28 -10.66 -27.90
C LEU A 782 6.76 -10.80 -26.46
N THR A 783 5.64 -10.13 -26.16
CA THR A 783 4.97 -10.20 -24.85
C THR A 783 3.55 -10.78 -24.99
N LYS A 784 2.85 -10.98 -23.86
CA LYS A 784 1.45 -11.43 -23.89
C LYS A 784 0.52 -10.46 -24.64
N ASP A 785 0.88 -9.17 -24.69
CA ASP A 785 0.09 -8.10 -25.31
C ASP A 785 0.56 -7.78 -26.74
N GLY A 786 1.49 -8.57 -27.28
CA GLY A 786 2.07 -8.40 -28.60
C GLY A 786 3.52 -7.89 -28.56
N PRO A 787 4.03 -7.39 -29.69
CA PRO A 787 5.37 -6.80 -29.79
C PRO A 787 5.54 -5.61 -28.84
N PHE A 788 6.66 -5.55 -28.14
CA PHE A 788 6.98 -4.50 -27.18
C PHE A 788 8.44 -4.08 -27.32
N GLU A 789 8.72 -2.78 -27.27
CA GLU A 789 10.09 -2.25 -27.32
C GLU A 789 10.73 -2.33 -25.93
N ALA A 790 11.76 -3.14 -25.80
CA ALA A 790 12.43 -3.38 -24.52
C ALA A 790 13.27 -2.16 -24.11
N LEU A 791 13.20 -1.78 -22.83
CA LEU A 791 13.97 -0.68 -22.22
C LEU A 791 15.39 -1.11 -21.78
N GLY A 792 15.91 -2.19 -22.37
CA GLY A 792 17.19 -2.81 -22.00
C GLY A 792 17.18 -3.64 -20.71
N VAL A 793 18.33 -4.25 -20.41
CA VAL A 793 18.50 -5.23 -19.33
C VAL A 793 19.29 -4.61 -18.18
N ARG A 794 18.76 -4.71 -16.96
CA ARG A 794 19.44 -4.24 -15.75
C ARG A 794 19.89 -5.41 -14.88
N PRO A 795 21.19 -5.55 -14.57
CA PRO A 795 21.67 -6.62 -13.71
C PRO A 795 21.17 -6.42 -12.28
N SER A 796 20.56 -7.45 -11.69
CA SER A 796 20.02 -7.44 -10.32
C SER A 796 20.96 -8.09 -9.29
N GLY A 797 22.18 -8.45 -9.70
CA GLY A 797 23.19 -9.12 -8.87
C GLY A 797 22.96 -10.62 -8.69
N LEU A 798 23.72 -11.25 -7.78
CA LEU A 798 23.51 -12.64 -7.37
C LEU A 798 22.22 -12.75 -6.55
N ARG A 799 21.27 -13.57 -6.98
CA ARG A 799 19.97 -13.76 -6.33
C ARG A 799 19.65 -15.24 -6.15
N ARG A 800 18.95 -15.57 -5.06
CA ARG A 800 18.38 -16.91 -4.86
C ARG A 800 17.17 -17.06 -5.79
N VAL A 801 17.25 -18.00 -6.71
CA VAL A 801 16.20 -18.31 -7.68
C VAL A 801 15.65 -19.72 -7.46
N GLY A 802 14.36 -19.91 -7.72
CA GLY A 802 13.72 -21.22 -7.85
C GLY A 802 13.57 -21.63 -9.32
N ARG A 803 13.34 -22.92 -9.57
CA ARG A 803 12.94 -23.43 -10.89
C ARG A 803 11.44 -23.72 -10.86
N LEU A 804 10.66 -22.98 -11.64
CA LEU A 804 9.27 -23.29 -11.92
C LEU A 804 9.22 -24.24 -13.12
N GLU A 805 8.61 -25.41 -12.98
CA GLU A 805 8.45 -26.40 -14.05
C GLU A 805 6.96 -26.68 -14.27
N LEU A 806 6.48 -26.45 -15.49
CA LEU A 806 5.09 -26.65 -15.87
C LEU A 806 4.86 -28.08 -16.37
N ALA A 807 3.62 -28.57 -16.26
CA ALA A 807 3.24 -29.91 -16.74
C ALA A 807 3.50 -30.14 -18.25
N ASN A 808 3.58 -29.08 -19.05
CA ASN A 808 3.92 -29.16 -20.47
C ASN A 808 5.43 -29.26 -20.76
N GLY A 809 6.26 -29.28 -19.71
CA GLY A 809 7.72 -29.35 -19.77
C GLY A 809 8.43 -28.00 -19.86
N THR A 810 7.71 -26.86 -19.92
CA THR A 810 8.34 -25.53 -19.88
C THR A 810 8.90 -25.26 -18.49
N SER A 811 10.09 -24.68 -18.40
CA SER A 811 10.63 -24.22 -17.12
C SER A 811 11.23 -22.83 -17.21
N VAL A 812 11.18 -22.10 -16.09
CA VAL A 812 11.81 -20.79 -15.92
C VAL A 812 12.50 -20.73 -14.56
N ARG A 813 13.69 -20.13 -14.52
CA ARG A 813 14.42 -19.88 -13.28
C ARG A 813 14.26 -18.41 -12.89
N CYS A 814 13.61 -18.16 -11.76
CA CYS A 814 13.21 -16.82 -11.34
C CYS A 814 13.19 -16.68 -9.81
N THR A 815 13.18 -15.46 -9.32
CA THR A 815 12.98 -15.19 -7.89
C THR A 815 11.52 -15.46 -7.48
N PRO A 816 11.24 -15.81 -6.21
CA PRO A 816 9.87 -16.09 -5.76
C PRO A 816 8.87 -14.94 -5.99
N ASP A 817 9.34 -13.70 -6.04
CA ASP A 817 8.55 -12.51 -6.30
C ASP A 817 8.37 -12.20 -7.81
N HIS A 818 8.98 -12.98 -8.72
CA HIS A 818 8.85 -12.79 -10.16
C HIS A 818 7.40 -13.02 -10.62
N PRO A 819 6.79 -12.12 -11.41
CA PRO A 819 5.38 -12.23 -11.74
C PRO A 819 5.18 -13.20 -12.90
N ILE A 820 4.33 -14.20 -12.69
CA ILE A 820 3.91 -15.21 -13.66
C ILE A 820 2.47 -14.94 -14.04
N PHE A 821 2.18 -14.87 -15.34
CA PHE A 821 0.81 -14.64 -15.81
C PHE A 821 0.00 -15.95 -15.75
N THR A 822 -1.07 -15.93 -14.98
CA THR A 822 -1.96 -17.07 -14.75
C THR A 822 -3.40 -16.73 -15.14
N HIS A 823 -4.29 -17.72 -15.08
CA HIS A 823 -5.74 -17.49 -15.17
C HIS A 823 -6.31 -16.54 -14.09
N ARG A 824 -5.60 -16.31 -12.98
CA ARG A 824 -5.96 -15.33 -11.93
C ARG A 824 -5.37 -13.94 -12.15
N GLY A 825 -4.62 -13.74 -13.25
CA GLY A 825 -3.80 -12.56 -13.50
C GLY A 825 -2.32 -12.80 -13.14
N TRP A 826 -1.57 -11.71 -12.93
CA TRP A 826 -0.16 -11.77 -12.53
C TRP A 826 -0.03 -12.21 -11.06
N VAL A 827 0.57 -13.39 -10.84
CA VAL A 827 0.81 -13.98 -9.53
C VAL A 827 2.32 -14.15 -9.36
N ASN A 828 2.90 -13.87 -8.19
CA ASN A 828 4.32 -14.09 -8.00
C ASN A 828 4.64 -15.60 -8.02
N ALA A 829 5.81 -15.98 -8.53
CA ALA A 829 6.21 -17.37 -8.71
C ALA A 829 6.16 -18.21 -7.41
N GLY A 830 6.43 -17.61 -6.25
CA GLY A 830 6.37 -18.24 -4.93
C GLY A 830 4.94 -18.44 -4.39
N ASP A 831 3.97 -17.75 -4.97
CA ASP A 831 2.55 -17.82 -4.58
C ASP A 831 1.74 -18.76 -5.50
N LEU A 832 2.41 -19.39 -6.48
CA LEU A 832 1.79 -20.37 -7.38
C LEU A 832 1.46 -21.67 -6.65
N THR A 833 0.26 -22.19 -6.89
CA THR A 833 -0.17 -23.51 -6.44
C THR A 833 -0.21 -24.50 -7.60
N ARG A 834 -0.38 -25.79 -7.30
CA ARG A 834 -0.53 -26.83 -8.34
C ARG A 834 -1.80 -26.67 -9.19
N ASP A 835 -2.75 -25.86 -8.72
CA ASP A 835 -4.02 -25.59 -9.39
C ASP A 835 -3.92 -24.38 -10.35
N ASP A 836 -2.77 -23.70 -10.39
CA ASP A 836 -2.56 -22.55 -11.25
C ASP A 836 -2.24 -22.92 -12.70
N PHE A 837 -3.09 -22.47 -13.61
CA PHE A 837 -2.82 -22.48 -15.04
C PHE A 837 -1.98 -21.27 -15.44
N VAL A 838 -0.73 -21.53 -15.85
CA VAL A 838 0.20 -20.53 -16.36
C VAL A 838 0.02 -20.35 -17.86
N ALA A 839 -0.06 -19.10 -18.31
CA ALA A 839 -0.18 -18.78 -19.73
C ALA A 839 1.12 -19.10 -20.47
N VAL A 840 1.00 -19.73 -21.65
CA VAL A 840 2.12 -20.04 -22.54
C VAL A 840 1.76 -19.66 -23.98
N ALA A 841 2.76 -19.39 -24.81
CA ALA A 841 2.55 -19.06 -26.21
C ALA A 841 1.85 -20.20 -26.98
N ARG A 842 0.85 -19.84 -27.78
CA ARG A 842 0.11 -20.77 -28.66
C ARG A 842 0.72 -20.88 -30.06
N GLU A 843 1.27 -19.77 -30.53
CA GLU A 843 1.97 -19.65 -31.82
C GLU A 843 3.15 -18.70 -31.63
N LEU A 844 4.22 -18.90 -32.40
CA LEU A 844 5.36 -18.01 -32.47
C LEU A 844 5.54 -17.48 -33.90
N PRO A 845 6.06 -16.26 -34.09
CA PRO A 845 6.37 -15.75 -35.42
C PRO A 845 7.47 -16.58 -36.11
N CYS A 846 7.34 -16.75 -37.42
CA CYS A 846 8.41 -17.23 -38.28
C CYS A 846 9.24 -16.06 -38.81
N GLY A 847 10.49 -16.33 -39.18
CA GLY A 847 11.25 -15.39 -40.00
C GLY A 847 10.70 -15.31 -41.43
N ARG A 848 11.40 -14.57 -42.28
CA ARG A 848 10.96 -14.25 -43.65
C ARG A 848 11.85 -14.83 -44.75
N GLU A 849 13.00 -15.39 -44.39
CA GLU A 849 13.99 -15.93 -45.33
C GLU A 849 13.44 -17.19 -46.01
N VAL A 850 13.32 -17.13 -47.33
CA VAL A 850 12.97 -18.28 -48.16
C VAL A 850 14.26 -19.00 -48.52
N VAL A 851 14.39 -20.27 -48.16
CA VAL A 851 15.57 -21.09 -48.47
C VAL A 851 15.22 -22.29 -49.35
N PRO A 852 16.13 -22.77 -50.21
CA PRO A 852 15.92 -23.97 -51.00
C PRO A 852 15.58 -25.18 -50.12
N GLU A 853 14.55 -25.97 -50.47
CA GLU A 853 14.02 -27.04 -49.62
C GLU A 853 15.04 -28.11 -49.19
N HIS A 854 16.11 -28.32 -49.98
CA HIS A 854 17.13 -29.31 -49.66
C HIS A 854 17.98 -28.92 -48.43
N LEU A 855 18.07 -27.63 -48.08
CA LEU A 855 18.77 -27.14 -46.88
C LEU A 855 18.06 -27.54 -45.58
N PRO A 856 16.79 -27.16 -45.32
CA PRO A 856 16.05 -27.60 -44.14
C PRO A 856 15.87 -29.13 -44.12
N ALA A 857 15.74 -29.78 -45.28
CA ALA A 857 15.63 -31.22 -45.36
C ALA A 857 16.91 -31.94 -44.90
N LEU A 858 18.09 -31.49 -45.38
CA LEU A 858 19.36 -32.05 -44.95
C LEU A 858 19.61 -31.80 -43.46
N LEU A 859 19.32 -30.59 -42.98
CA LEU A 859 19.45 -30.26 -41.56
C LEU A 859 18.56 -31.16 -40.69
N GLY A 860 17.31 -31.40 -41.08
CA GLY A 860 16.40 -32.24 -40.31
C GLY A 860 16.88 -33.69 -40.21
N TYR A 861 17.35 -34.28 -41.31
CA TYR A 861 17.96 -35.62 -41.27
C TYR A 861 19.28 -35.66 -40.52
N ALA A 862 20.11 -34.62 -40.60
CA ALA A 862 21.35 -34.55 -39.83
C ALA A 862 21.09 -34.49 -38.31
N LEU A 863 20.04 -33.77 -37.90
CA LEU A 863 19.65 -33.67 -36.50
C LEU A 863 19.09 -34.98 -35.95
N SER A 864 18.27 -35.70 -36.73
CA SER A 864 17.72 -37.00 -36.31
C SER A 864 18.70 -38.16 -36.53
N GLU A 865 19.00 -38.46 -37.79
CA GLU A 865 19.71 -39.67 -38.23
C GLU A 865 21.21 -39.46 -38.53
N GLY A 866 21.73 -38.26 -38.29
CA GLY A 866 23.11 -37.90 -38.66
C GLY A 866 24.20 -38.44 -37.72
N GLY A 867 25.16 -39.18 -38.29
CA GLY A 867 26.47 -39.45 -37.72
C GLY A 867 27.47 -38.37 -38.12
N LEU A 868 27.73 -37.43 -37.19
CA LEU A 868 28.46 -36.18 -37.46
C LEU A 868 29.87 -36.14 -36.85
N GLY A 869 30.38 -37.28 -36.37
CA GLY A 869 31.68 -37.37 -35.70
C GLY A 869 32.90 -37.42 -36.63
N TYR A 870 32.71 -37.26 -37.93
CA TYR A 870 33.77 -37.37 -38.94
C TYR A 870 34.25 -35.98 -39.37
N GLU A 871 35.52 -35.86 -39.75
CA GLU A 871 36.14 -34.56 -40.07
C GLU A 871 35.71 -34.02 -41.44
N SER A 872 35.54 -34.88 -42.44
CA SER A 872 35.43 -34.48 -43.86
C SER A 872 34.11 -34.84 -44.54
N HIS A 873 33.22 -35.52 -43.84
CA HIS A 873 31.93 -35.99 -44.36
C HIS A 873 30.99 -36.31 -43.19
N PHE A 874 29.76 -36.70 -43.50
CA PHE A 874 28.80 -37.22 -42.51
C PHE A 874 28.09 -38.44 -43.08
N TYR A 875 27.42 -39.18 -42.21
CA TYR A 875 26.52 -40.25 -42.62
C TYR A 875 25.10 -39.95 -42.14
N LEU A 876 24.11 -40.23 -42.98
CA LEU A 876 22.71 -40.33 -42.60
C LEU A 876 22.33 -41.81 -42.59
N TYR A 877 21.77 -42.30 -41.49
CA TYR A 877 21.43 -43.71 -41.34
C TYR A 877 19.93 -43.93 -41.41
N SER A 878 19.47 -45.00 -42.04
CA SER A 878 18.08 -45.45 -41.90
C SER A 878 17.95 -46.94 -42.24
N THR A 879 16.99 -47.60 -41.60
CA THR A 879 16.56 -48.96 -41.97
C THR A 879 15.42 -48.98 -42.99
N VAL A 880 14.89 -47.80 -43.36
CA VAL A 880 13.71 -47.64 -44.22
C VAL A 880 14.14 -47.22 -45.62
N ALA A 881 13.78 -48.00 -46.63
CA ALA A 881 14.19 -47.76 -48.01
C ALA A 881 13.73 -46.40 -48.56
N ASP A 882 12.47 -46.01 -48.29
CA ASP A 882 11.90 -44.74 -48.71
C ASP A 882 12.67 -43.53 -48.13
N GLU A 883 13.18 -43.65 -46.90
CA GLU A 883 13.99 -42.61 -46.25
C GLU A 883 15.39 -42.52 -46.83
N ILE A 884 16.03 -43.67 -47.11
CA ILE A 884 17.34 -43.72 -47.77
C ILE A 884 17.28 -43.06 -49.15
N GLU A 885 16.21 -43.31 -49.90
CA GLU A 885 16.03 -42.70 -51.22
C GLU A 885 15.76 -41.19 -51.14
N ASP A 886 14.96 -40.75 -50.18
CA ASP A 886 14.72 -39.32 -49.95
C ASP A 886 16.00 -38.60 -49.47
N MET A 887 16.77 -39.20 -48.56
CA MET A 887 18.10 -38.71 -48.14
C MET A 887 19.05 -38.61 -49.34
N ARG A 888 19.09 -39.64 -50.20
CA ARG A 888 19.90 -39.66 -51.43
C ARG A 888 19.52 -38.50 -52.36
N SER A 889 18.23 -38.31 -52.58
CA SER A 889 17.68 -37.23 -53.41
C SER A 889 18.02 -35.84 -52.85
N VAL A 890 17.89 -35.65 -51.53
CA VAL A 890 18.24 -34.39 -50.85
C VAL A 890 19.74 -34.08 -51.00
N VAL A 891 20.62 -35.05 -50.74
CA VAL A 891 22.07 -34.87 -50.84
C VAL A 891 22.51 -34.60 -52.29
N ALA A 892 21.83 -35.17 -53.29
CA ALA A 892 22.14 -34.94 -54.70
C ALA A 892 21.88 -33.51 -55.19
N LYS A 893 21.08 -32.72 -54.46
CA LYS A 893 20.73 -31.34 -54.84
C LYS A 893 21.83 -30.32 -54.50
N PHE A 894 22.82 -30.71 -53.70
CA PHE A 894 23.92 -29.84 -53.31
C PHE A 894 25.00 -29.78 -54.39
N SER A 895 25.52 -28.58 -54.64
CA SER A 895 26.62 -28.38 -55.57
C SER A 895 27.87 -29.15 -55.11
N ASN A 896 28.65 -29.61 -56.10
CA ASN A 896 29.84 -30.43 -55.89
C ASN A 896 29.63 -31.67 -54.98
N THR A 897 28.40 -32.20 -54.90
CA THR A 897 28.05 -33.29 -54.00
C THR A 897 27.32 -34.41 -54.75
N ARG A 898 27.86 -35.64 -54.69
CA ARG A 898 27.22 -36.86 -55.17
C ARG A 898 26.91 -37.77 -53.98
N PRO A 899 25.66 -38.24 -53.78
CA PRO A 899 25.35 -39.18 -52.72
C PRO A 899 25.92 -40.57 -53.04
N THR A 900 26.44 -41.25 -52.01
CA THR A 900 26.78 -42.67 -52.08
C THR A 900 25.96 -43.42 -51.04
N VAL A 901 25.28 -44.47 -51.47
CA VAL A 901 24.46 -45.33 -50.60
C VAL A 901 25.20 -46.63 -50.32
N GLU A 902 25.39 -46.95 -49.04
CA GLU A 902 25.89 -48.24 -48.59
C GLU A 902 24.71 -49.07 -48.07
N HIS A 903 24.33 -50.10 -48.82
CA HIS A 903 23.25 -51.01 -48.44
C HIS A 903 23.75 -52.06 -47.45
N ARG A 904 23.03 -52.22 -46.34
CA ARG A 904 23.31 -53.25 -45.33
C ARG A 904 22.21 -54.33 -45.29
N PRO A 905 22.50 -55.55 -44.81
CA PRO A 905 21.53 -56.64 -44.73
C PRO A 905 20.28 -56.27 -43.92
N LYS A 906 19.16 -56.94 -44.21
CA LYS A 906 17.85 -56.69 -43.58
C LYS A 906 17.96 -56.65 -42.06
N GLY A 907 17.56 -55.54 -41.44
CA GLY A 907 17.65 -55.30 -40.00
C GLY A 907 18.87 -54.49 -39.53
N LYS A 908 19.82 -54.14 -40.41
CA LYS A 908 20.90 -53.19 -40.13
C LYS A 908 20.69 -51.88 -40.91
N ALA A 909 20.99 -50.74 -40.29
CA ALA A 909 20.81 -49.43 -40.93
C ALA A 909 21.75 -49.27 -42.14
N SER A 910 21.18 -48.96 -43.30
CA SER A 910 21.93 -48.52 -44.49
C SER A 910 22.33 -47.05 -44.30
N SER A 911 23.28 -46.56 -45.08
CA SER A 911 23.77 -45.18 -44.91
C SER A 911 23.91 -44.42 -46.21
N VAL A 912 23.61 -43.11 -46.17
CA VAL A 912 23.85 -42.15 -47.24
C VAL A 912 24.95 -41.20 -46.81
N ARG A 913 25.98 -41.05 -47.64
CA ARG A 913 27.07 -40.08 -47.40
C ARG A 913 27.32 -39.21 -48.63
N PRO A 914 27.71 -37.93 -48.45
CA PRO A 914 28.13 -37.08 -49.54
C PRO A 914 29.55 -37.47 -50.01
N VAL A 915 29.77 -37.40 -51.33
CA VAL A 915 31.09 -37.54 -51.95
C VAL A 915 31.31 -36.36 -52.89
N ARG A 916 32.48 -35.75 -52.81
CA ARG A 916 32.86 -34.65 -53.72
C ARG A 916 32.93 -35.14 -55.16
N MET A 917 32.32 -34.39 -56.08
CA MET A 917 32.45 -34.65 -57.53
C MET A 917 33.79 -34.12 -58.05
N ASP A 918 34.18 -32.93 -57.60
CA ASP A 918 35.47 -32.29 -57.79
C ASP A 918 36.21 -32.24 -56.45
N ARG A 919 37.35 -32.94 -56.37
CA ARG A 919 38.14 -33.06 -55.13
C ARG A 919 38.78 -31.75 -54.69
N ALA A 920 38.95 -30.78 -55.59
CA ALA A 920 39.58 -29.49 -55.30
C ALA A 920 38.65 -28.49 -54.58
N ARG A 921 37.33 -28.72 -54.65
CA ARG A 921 36.32 -27.88 -53.98
C ARG A 921 35.64 -28.62 -52.83
N PRO A 922 35.20 -27.94 -51.75
CA PRO A 922 34.44 -28.57 -50.68
C PRO A 922 33.06 -29.03 -51.18
N SER A 923 32.46 -30.01 -50.50
CA SER A 923 31.06 -30.40 -50.75
C SER A 923 30.15 -29.39 -50.05
N GLU A 924 29.23 -28.77 -50.78
CA GLU A 924 28.31 -27.79 -50.21
C GLU A 924 27.45 -28.39 -49.09
N ALA A 925 27.06 -29.66 -49.20
CA ALA A 925 26.34 -30.36 -48.14
C ALA A 925 27.14 -30.45 -46.83
N VAL A 926 28.45 -30.70 -46.93
CA VAL A 926 29.34 -30.77 -45.76
C VAL A 926 29.58 -29.37 -45.19
N THR A 927 29.91 -28.39 -46.02
CA THR A 927 30.09 -26.99 -45.61
C THR A 927 28.82 -26.44 -44.95
N PHE A 928 27.65 -26.72 -45.49
CA PHE A 928 26.38 -26.29 -44.90
C PHE A 928 26.17 -26.88 -43.49
N LEU A 929 26.36 -28.19 -43.28
CA LEU A 929 26.13 -28.79 -41.97
C LEU A 929 27.23 -28.45 -40.95
N PHE A 930 28.48 -28.41 -41.38
CA PHE A 930 29.61 -28.24 -40.46
C PHE A 930 29.91 -26.78 -40.18
N GLU A 931 29.96 -25.94 -41.20
CA GLU A 931 30.32 -24.52 -41.04
C GLU A 931 29.07 -23.68 -40.79
N ALA A 932 28.06 -23.74 -41.67
CA ALA A 932 26.88 -22.88 -41.51
C ALA A 932 26.00 -23.31 -40.32
N CYS A 933 25.79 -24.62 -40.12
CA CYS A 933 24.98 -25.13 -39.02
C CYS A 933 25.77 -25.45 -37.73
N GLY A 934 27.11 -25.51 -37.78
CA GLY A 934 27.95 -25.79 -36.60
C GLY A 934 27.76 -27.19 -35.99
N LEU A 935 27.35 -28.19 -36.78
CA LEU A 935 27.00 -29.52 -36.28
C LEU A 935 28.14 -30.55 -36.29
N GLN A 936 29.34 -30.17 -36.74
CA GLN A 936 30.51 -31.04 -36.73
C GLN A 936 30.83 -31.54 -35.32
N GLY A 937 31.06 -32.85 -35.16
CA GLY A 937 31.39 -33.47 -33.87
C GLY A 937 30.25 -33.54 -32.86
N LYS A 938 29.04 -33.04 -33.17
CA LYS A 938 27.92 -33.04 -32.23
C LYS A 938 27.32 -34.45 -32.11
N THR A 939 27.24 -34.93 -30.86
CA THR A 939 26.59 -36.21 -30.53
C THR A 939 25.09 -36.02 -30.29
N ALA A 940 24.32 -37.11 -30.32
CA ALA A 940 22.87 -37.08 -30.18
C ALA A 940 22.36 -36.38 -28.90
N THR A 941 23.16 -36.32 -27.83
CA THR A 941 22.80 -35.68 -26.55
C THR A 941 23.03 -34.16 -26.53
N VAL A 942 23.78 -33.61 -27.48
CA VAL A 942 24.16 -32.18 -27.51
C VAL A 942 23.75 -31.45 -28.80
N LYS A 943 23.14 -32.15 -29.76
CA LYS A 943 22.56 -31.53 -30.97
C LYS A 943 21.53 -30.46 -30.57
N ARG A 944 21.48 -29.36 -31.31
CA ARG A 944 20.57 -28.21 -31.15
C ARG A 944 20.17 -27.71 -32.53
N VAL A 945 19.03 -27.02 -32.62
CA VAL A 945 18.68 -26.32 -33.86
C VAL A 945 19.56 -25.08 -33.99
N PRO A 946 20.28 -24.88 -35.11
CA PRO A 946 21.13 -23.70 -35.31
C PRO A 946 20.32 -22.39 -35.37
N SER A 947 20.90 -21.29 -34.93
CA SER A 947 20.22 -19.98 -34.88
C SER A 947 19.84 -19.42 -36.26
N LEU A 948 20.50 -19.85 -37.34
CA LEU A 948 20.12 -19.44 -38.70
C LEU A 948 18.67 -19.82 -39.05
N VAL A 949 18.13 -20.88 -38.43
CA VAL A 949 16.75 -21.34 -38.62
C VAL A 949 15.74 -20.30 -38.12
N ASP A 950 16.15 -19.38 -37.25
CA ASP A 950 15.26 -18.33 -36.77
C ASP A 950 14.79 -17.38 -37.86
N ARG A 951 15.63 -17.17 -38.89
CA ARG A 951 15.31 -16.32 -40.03
C ARG A 951 14.42 -17.00 -41.05
N TRP A 952 14.31 -18.33 -41.02
CA TRP A 952 13.58 -19.10 -42.03
C TRP A 952 12.07 -18.90 -41.97
N ASN A 953 11.47 -18.89 -43.15
CA ASN A 953 10.03 -18.81 -43.31
C ASN A 953 9.31 -20.09 -42.86
N ARG A 954 7.98 -20.00 -42.76
CA ARG A 954 7.11 -21.12 -42.34
C ARG A 954 7.30 -22.38 -43.18
N GLY A 955 7.49 -22.24 -44.50
CA GLY A 955 7.69 -23.38 -45.40
C GLY A 955 8.97 -24.16 -45.08
N ALA A 956 10.10 -23.47 -44.95
CA ALA A 956 11.38 -24.09 -44.59
C ALA A 956 11.35 -24.73 -43.20
N VAL A 957 10.69 -24.09 -42.21
CA VAL A 957 10.46 -24.69 -40.89
C VAL A 957 9.62 -25.97 -40.99
N ALA A 958 8.60 -25.99 -41.84
CA ALA A 958 7.77 -27.18 -42.05
C ALA A 958 8.54 -28.36 -42.67
N VAL A 959 9.42 -28.09 -43.64
CA VAL A 959 10.33 -29.09 -44.22
C VAL A 959 11.29 -29.64 -43.16
N LEU A 960 11.87 -28.76 -42.33
CA LEU A 960 12.78 -29.16 -41.25
C LEU A 960 12.08 -30.08 -40.23
N VAL A 961 10.89 -29.68 -39.76
CA VAL A 961 10.07 -30.49 -38.84
C VAL A 961 9.69 -31.83 -39.48
N ALA A 962 9.39 -31.85 -40.79
CA ALA A 962 9.07 -33.08 -41.50
C ALA A 962 10.21 -34.08 -41.44
N LYS A 963 11.45 -33.65 -41.72
CA LYS A 963 12.60 -34.56 -41.74
C LYS A 963 13.06 -34.98 -40.33
N LEU A 964 12.88 -34.11 -39.33
CA LEU A 964 13.05 -34.50 -37.92
C LEU A 964 12.08 -35.62 -37.52
N VAL A 965 10.80 -35.49 -37.90
CA VAL A 965 9.77 -36.52 -37.63
C VAL A 965 9.98 -37.76 -38.51
N GLN A 966 10.51 -37.58 -39.71
CA GLN A 966 10.86 -38.69 -40.61
C GLN A 966 12.00 -39.55 -40.05
N GLY A 967 12.95 -39.01 -39.28
CA GLY A 967 13.93 -39.81 -38.54
C GLY A 967 13.38 -40.32 -37.20
N ASP A 968 13.58 -39.55 -36.13
CA ASP A 968 13.25 -39.96 -34.75
C ASP A 968 11.77 -39.75 -34.35
N GLY A 969 10.90 -39.36 -35.28
CA GLY A 969 9.48 -39.19 -35.02
C GLY A 969 8.65 -40.47 -35.19
N CYS A 970 7.51 -40.51 -34.51
CA CYS A 970 6.53 -41.57 -34.62
C CYS A 970 5.15 -40.98 -34.91
N VAL A 971 4.48 -41.54 -35.92
CA VAL A 971 3.06 -41.34 -36.19
C VAL A 971 2.37 -42.65 -35.91
N HIS A 972 1.57 -42.71 -34.85
CA HIS A 972 0.95 -43.96 -34.40
C HIS A 972 -0.59 -43.88 -34.50
N PRO A 973 -1.19 -44.39 -35.61
CA PRO A 973 -2.62 -44.29 -35.86
C PRO A 973 -3.49 -44.91 -34.76
N LYS A 974 -3.06 -46.05 -34.20
CA LYS A 974 -3.83 -46.80 -33.18
C LYS A 974 -3.98 -46.04 -31.86
N SER A 975 -2.88 -45.46 -31.36
CA SER A 975 -2.90 -44.64 -30.12
C SER A 975 -3.23 -43.18 -30.39
N ARG A 976 -3.50 -42.82 -31.64
CA ARG A 976 -3.82 -41.47 -32.09
C ARG A 976 -2.82 -40.41 -31.62
N SER A 977 -1.52 -40.72 -31.72
CA SER A 977 -0.45 -39.85 -31.22
C SER A 977 0.63 -39.60 -32.27
N ILE A 978 1.15 -38.37 -32.28
CA ILE A 978 2.37 -38.00 -33.01
C ILE A 978 3.37 -37.50 -31.97
N PHE A 979 4.57 -38.05 -31.97
CA PHE A 979 5.65 -37.57 -31.10
C PHE A 979 7.01 -37.62 -31.78
N TYR A 980 7.92 -36.76 -31.33
CA TYR A 980 9.34 -36.77 -31.69
C TYR A 980 10.15 -37.19 -30.46
N ALA A 981 11.12 -38.08 -30.60
CA ALA A 981 11.98 -38.52 -29.51
C ALA A 981 13.43 -38.07 -29.73
N THR A 982 14.13 -37.70 -28.66
CA THR A 982 15.55 -37.36 -28.75
C THR A 982 16.26 -37.58 -27.41
N SER A 983 17.58 -37.74 -27.45
CA SER A 983 18.43 -37.77 -26.24
C SER A 983 18.97 -36.39 -25.84
N SER A 984 18.76 -35.36 -26.68
CA SER A 984 19.12 -33.97 -26.38
C SER A 984 17.92 -33.20 -25.81
N GLU A 985 18.03 -32.79 -24.55
CA GLU A 985 17.05 -31.90 -23.91
C GLU A 985 16.87 -30.61 -24.70
N GLY A 986 17.99 -30.03 -25.13
CA GLY A 986 17.99 -28.79 -25.89
C GLY A 986 17.30 -28.94 -27.23
N LEU A 987 17.50 -30.06 -27.94
CA LEU A 987 16.82 -30.34 -29.21
C LEU A 987 15.32 -30.54 -28.99
N ALA A 988 14.91 -31.21 -27.90
CA ALA A 988 13.48 -31.38 -27.60
C ALA A 988 12.76 -30.03 -27.42
N HIS A 989 13.39 -29.08 -26.72
CA HIS A 989 12.84 -27.73 -26.57
C HIS A 989 12.88 -26.92 -27.87
N ASP A 990 13.95 -27.04 -28.66
CA ASP A 990 14.04 -26.37 -29.95
C ASP A 990 12.97 -26.91 -30.93
N VAL A 991 12.70 -28.22 -30.95
CA VAL A 991 11.64 -28.84 -31.77
C VAL A 991 10.26 -28.38 -31.32
N ARG A 992 10.00 -28.30 -30.01
CA ARG A 992 8.75 -27.70 -29.49
C ARG A 992 8.58 -26.26 -29.97
N ARG A 993 9.66 -25.47 -29.99
CA ARG A 993 9.64 -24.09 -30.49
C ARG A 993 9.33 -24.04 -32.00
N LEU A 994 9.91 -24.93 -32.81
CA LEU A 994 9.58 -25.05 -34.24
C LEU A 994 8.10 -25.42 -34.46
N LEU A 995 7.56 -26.33 -33.66
CA LEU A 995 6.13 -26.68 -33.72
C LEU A 995 5.24 -25.48 -33.37
N LEU A 996 5.61 -24.66 -32.37
CA LEU A 996 4.90 -23.41 -32.07
C LEU A 996 4.97 -22.40 -33.23
N LYS A 997 6.08 -22.33 -33.97
CA LYS A 997 6.18 -21.52 -35.21
C LYS A 997 5.22 -21.98 -36.32
N LEU A 998 4.84 -23.25 -36.30
CA LEU A 998 3.80 -23.81 -37.18
C LEU A 998 2.39 -23.71 -36.58
N GLY A 999 2.22 -23.14 -35.38
CA GLY A 999 0.97 -23.07 -34.64
C GLY A 999 0.51 -24.44 -34.11
N ILE A 1000 1.46 -25.31 -33.75
CA ILE A 1000 1.24 -26.67 -33.30
C ILE A 1000 1.72 -26.80 -31.84
N SER A 1001 0.78 -26.96 -30.92
CA SER A 1001 1.07 -27.11 -29.50
C SER A 1001 1.63 -28.51 -29.16
N SER A 1002 2.56 -28.58 -28.22
CA SER A 1002 3.20 -29.84 -27.81
C SER A 1002 3.71 -29.83 -26.36
N THR A 1003 3.87 -31.02 -25.77
CA THR A 1003 4.47 -31.24 -24.44
C THR A 1003 5.81 -31.94 -24.54
N VAL A 1004 6.77 -31.51 -23.73
CA VAL A 1004 8.04 -32.22 -23.55
C VAL A 1004 7.94 -33.11 -22.32
N HIS A 1005 8.20 -34.39 -22.48
CA HIS A 1005 8.26 -35.36 -21.38
C HIS A 1005 9.67 -35.93 -21.28
N ARG A 1006 10.26 -35.83 -20.09
CA ARG A 1006 11.49 -36.54 -19.75
C ARG A 1006 11.15 -38.01 -19.49
N LYS A 1007 11.82 -38.93 -20.19
CA LYS A 1007 11.63 -40.38 -20.07
C LYS A 1007 12.97 -41.07 -19.87
N THR A 1008 12.95 -42.18 -19.15
CA THR A 1008 14.11 -43.06 -19.00
C THR A 1008 13.95 -44.25 -19.93
N PHE A 1009 14.93 -44.48 -20.80
CA PHE A 1009 14.96 -45.57 -21.76
C PHE A 1009 16.00 -46.60 -21.34
N ALA A 1010 15.71 -47.89 -21.54
CA ALA A 1010 16.72 -48.93 -21.43
C ALA A 1010 17.67 -48.85 -22.64
N TYR A 1011 18.98 -48.80 -22.38
CA TYR A 1011 20.01 -48.77 -23.41
C TYR A 1011 21.11 -49.79 -23.09
N ARG A 1012 21.94 -50.17 -24.07
CA ARG A 1012 23.08 -51.06 -23.83
C ARG A 1012 24.01 -50.43 -22.77
N GLY A 1013 24.12 -51.07 -21.61
CA GLY A 1013 24.93 -50.60 -20.48
C GLY A 1013 24.20 -49.77 -19.41
N GLY A 1014 22.86 -49.64 -19.44
CA GLY A 1014 22.08 -49.04 -18.35
C GLY A 1014 20.88 -48.22 -18.80
N GLN A 1015 20.31 -47.45 -17.88
CA GLN A 1015 19.23 -46.51 -18.16
C GLN A 1015 19.78 -45.19 -18.71
N ARG A 1016 19.20 -44.68 -19.80
CA ARG A 1016 19.52 -43.37 -20.37
C ARG A 1016 18.32 -42.44 -20.34
N ILE A 1017 18.55 -41.17 -20.03
CA ILE A 1017 17.52 -40.14 -20.10
C ILE A 1017 17.32 -39.75 -21.57
N GLY A 1018 16.08 -39.63 -21.99
CA GLY A 1018 15.69 -39.01 -23.24
C GLY A 1018 14.40 -38.21 -23.07
N TYR A 1019 13.95 -37.60 -24.15
CA TYR A 1019 12.87 -36.62 -24.16
C TYR A 1019 11.92 -36.94 -25.31
N THR A 1020 10.61 -36.86 -25.06
CA THR A 1020 9.61 -36.93 -26.13
C THR A 1020 8.82 -35.64 -26.23
N VAL A 1021 8.69 -35.11 -27.43
CA VAL A 1021 7.87 -33.95 -27.79
C VAL A 1021 6.56 -34.49 -28.39
N ASN A 1022 5.45 -34.38 -27.68
CA ASN A 1022 4.18 -35.00 -28.06
C ASN A 1022 3.21 -33.91 -28.50
N LEU A 1023 2.61 -34.06 -29.67
CA LEU A 1023 1.66 -33.08 -30.20
C LEU A 1023 0.35 -33.11 -29.39
N LEU A 1024 -0.16 -31.93 -29.07
CA LEU A 1024 -1.43 -31.72 -28.35
C LEU A 1024 -2.50 -31.15 -29.29
N GLY A 1025 -3.78 -31.45 -29.04
CA GLY A 1025 -4.92 -30.81 -29.72
C GLY A 1025 -5.69 -31.70 -30.71
N GLY A 1026 -5.39 -33.00 -30.77
CA GLY A 1026 -6.18 -34.00 -31.49
C GLY A 1026 -6.38 -33.70 -32.98
N ARG A 1027 -7.63 -33.80 -33.46
CA ARG A 1027 -7.96 -33.72 -34.90
C ARG A 1027 -7.45 -32.44 -35.57
N ALA A 1028 -7.64 -31.27 -34.95
CA ALA A 1028 -7.26 -29.99 -35.55
C ALA A 1028 -5.74 -29.86 -35.70
N THR A 1029 -5.01 -30.23 -34.66
CA THR A 1029 -3.54 -30.24 -34.69
C THR A 1029 -3.01 -31.24 -35.72
N PHE A 1030 -3.56 -32.45 -35.79
CA PHE A 1030 -3.09 -33.46 -36.76
C PHE A 1030 -3.45 -33.10 -38.20
N ALA A 1031 -4.59 -32.45 -38.43
CA ALA A 1031 -4.94 -31.92 -39.74
C ALA A 1031 -3.96 -30.81 -40.17
N ARG A 1032 -3.66 -29.85 -39.29
CA ARG A 1032 -2.67 -28.79 -39.53
C ARG A 1032 -1.26 -29.35 -39.72
N PHE A 1033 -0.89 -30.37 -38.95
CA PHE A 1033 0.39 -31.08 -39.12
C PHE A 1033 0.44 -31.80 -40.48
N ARG A 1034 -0.65 -32.45 -40.91
CA ARG A 1034 -0.75 -33.06 -42.25
C ARG A 1034 -0.64 -32.03 -43.37
N GLU A 1035 -1.32 -30.90 -43.24
CA GLU A 1035 -1.31 -29.80 -44.20
C GLU A 1035 0.09 -29.21 -44.37
N LEU A 1036 0.73 -28.82 -43.27
CA LEU A 1036 2.00 -28.10 -43.29
C LEU A 1036 3.21 -29.03 -43.43
N VAL A 1037 3.24 -30.13 -42.68
CA VAL A 1037 4.41 -31.01 -42.55
C VAL A 1037 4.25 -32.27 -43.41
N GLY A 1038 3.02 -32.78 -43.54
CA GLY A 1038 2.74 -34.03 -44.22
C GLY A 1038 3.21 -34.06 -45.68
N ALA A 1039 3.12 -32.94 -46.40
CA ALA A 1039 3.60 -32.80 -47.78
C ALA A 1039 5.05 -33.26 -48.00
N HIS A 1040 5.87 -33.16 -46.95
CA HIS A 1040 7.31 -33.43 -47.01
C HIS A 1040 7.70 -34.76 -46.34
N LEU A 1041 6.74 -35.56 -45.85
CA LEU A 1041 6.97 -36.92 -45.35
C LEU A 1041 6.94 -37.93 -46.50
N VAL A 1042 7.72 -39.00 -46.36
CA VAL A 1042 7.80 -40.08 -47.35
C VAL A 1042 7.39 -41.43 -46.75
N GLY A 1043 6.98 -42.36 -47.63
CA GLY A 1043 6.78 -43.75 -47.28
C GLY A 1043 5.70 -44.01 -46.22
N PHE A 1044 6.02 -44.91 -45.27
CA PHE A 1044 5.08 -45.37 -44.25
C PHE A 1044 4.58 -44.22 -43.35
N LYS A 1045 5.45 -43.31 -42.91
CA LYS A 1045 5.04 -42.22 -42.00
C LYS A 1045 4.03 -41.27 -42.63
N ARG A 1046 4.15 -41.00 -43.95
CA ARG A 1046 3.13 -40.25 -44.70
C ARG A 1046 1.79 -40.99 -44.72
N ARG A 1047 1.79 -42.28 -45.10
CA ARG A 1047 0.56 -43.11 -45.12
C ARG A 1047 -0.08 -43.23 -43.74
N ALA A 1048 0.73 -43.41 -42.69
CA ALA A 1048 0.27 -43.47 -41.31
C ALA A 1048 -0.35 -42.14 -40.86
N LEU A 1049 0.19 -41.00 -41.30
CA LEU A 1049 -0.39 -39.68 -41.00
C LEU A 1049 -1.73 -39.48 -41.71
N ASP A 1050 -1.81 -39.85 -42.99
CA ASP A 1050 -3.07 -39.81 -43.75
C ASP A 1050 -4.13 -40.73 -43.09
N GLN A 1051 -3.74 -41.95 -42.68
CA GLN A 1051 -4.62 -42.88 -41.97
C GLN A 1051 -5.05 -42.37 -40.59
N LEU A 1052 -4.13 -41.77 -39.83
CA LEU A 1052 -4.42 -41.16 -38.53
C LEU A 1052 -5.46 -40.04 -38.68
N VAL A 1053 -5.27 -39.14 -39.64
CA VAL A 1053 -6.20 -38.02 -39.90
C VAL A 1053 -7.54 -38.53 -40.41
N ALA A 1054 -7.55 -39.53 -41.30
CA ALA A 1054 -8.76 -40.19 -41.77
C ALA A 1054 -9.52 -40.91 -40.64
N SER A 1055 -8.84 -41.40 -39.60
CA SER A 1055 -9.48 -42.05 -38.44
C SER A 1055 -10.39 -41.12 -37.62
N TYR A 1056 -10.34 -39.81 -37.88
CA TYR A 1056 -11.24 -38.81 -37.31
C TYR A 1056 -12.44 -38.46 -38.21
N ALA A 1057 -12.54 -39.03 -39.41
CA ALA A 1057 -13.72 -38.88 -40.26
C ALA A 1057 -14.98 -39.41 -39.55
N GLY A 1058 -16.07 -38.63 -39.54
CA GLY A 1058 -17.33 -39.01 -38.88
C GLY A 1058 -17.39 -38.79 -37.35
N THR A 1059 -16.29 -38.48 -36.66
CA THR A 1059 -16.36 -38.11 -35.23
C THR A 1059 -16.95 -36.70 -35.03
N LYS A 1060 -18.01 -36.59 -34.20
CA LYS A 1060 -18.61 -35.30 -33.79
C LYS A 1060 -17.54 -34.36 -33.20
N THR A 1061 -17.57 -33.08 -33.57
CA THR A 1061 -16.53 -32.07 -33.28
C THR A 1061 -16.14 -31.96 -31.80
N LEU A 1062 -17.07 -32.23 -30.88
CA LEU A 1062 -16.84 -32.23 -29.43
C LEU A 1062 -16.06 -33.46 -28.91
N LEU A 1063 -16.20 -34.62 -29.55
CA LEU A 1063 -15.57 -35.88 -29.16
C LEU A 1063 -14.21 -36.12 -29.86
N ALA A 1064 -13.88 -35.29 -30.85
CA ALA A 1064 -12.59 -35.29 -31.57
C ALA A 1064 -11.54 -34.33 -30.96
N ARG A 1065 -11.88 -33.64 -29.85
CA ARG A 1065 -10.98 -32.76 -29.11
C ARG A 1065 -10.04 -33.61 -28.24
N GLY A 1066 -8.81 -33.84 -28.69
CA GLY A 1066 -7.75 -34.32 -27.79
C GLY A 1066 -7.21 -33.15 -26.99
N THR A 1067 -7.41 -33.10 -25.67
CA THR A 1067 -6.95 -32.03 -24.73
C THR A 1067 -6.81 -30.64 -25.37
N VAL A 1068 -7.80 -30.23 -26.17
CA VAL A 1068 -7.86 -28.87 -26.71
C VAL A 1068 -8.46 -28.07 -25.58
N ASP A 1069 -7.65 -27.24 -24.95
CA ASP A 1069 -8.05 -26.22 -23.98
C ASP A 1069 -9.15 -26.73 -23.05
N VAL A 1070 -8.78 -27.62 -22.13
CA VAL A 1070 -9.70 -27.98 -21.04
C VAL A 1070 -9.83 -26.73 -20.19
N ILE A 1071 -10.82 -25.90 -20.49
CA ILE A 1071 -11.32 -24.93 -19.54
C ILE A 1071 -11.84 -25.79 -18.38
N PRO A 1072 -11.25 -25.70 -17.17
CA PRO A 1072 -11.78 -26.39 -16.00
C PRO A 1072 -13.29 -26.13 -15.94
N ALA A 1073 -14.11 -27.14 -15.60
CA ALA A 1073 -15.56 -26.97 -15.59
C ALA A 1073 -16.03 -25.73 -14.79
N ALA A 1074 -15.24 -25.33 -13.78
CA ALA A 1074 -15.44 -24.11 -12.98
C ALA A 1074 -15.30 -22.78 -13.76
N LEU A 1075 -14.48 -22.75 -14.82
CA LEU A 1075 -14.26 -21.60 -15.71
C LEU A 1075 -15.17 -21.63 -16.95
N TYR A 1076 -15.89 -22.73 -17.19
CA TYR A 1076 -16.79 -22.91 -18.32
C TYR A 1076 -18.20 -22.36 -18.00
N ARG A 1077 -18.34 -21.03 -17.90
CA ARG A 1077 -19.64 -20.35 -17.71
C ARG A 1077 -20.27 -19.97 -19.07
N ASP A 1078 -21.60 -19.87 -19.12
CA ASP A 1078 -22.36 -19.65 -20.36
C ASP A 1078 -21.93 -18.43 -21.20
N PRO A 1079 -21.52 -17.27 -20.63
CA PRO A 1079 -21.02 -16.15 -21.43
C PRO A 1079 -19.70 -16.46 -22.16
N LEU A 1080 -18.79 -17.20 -21.51
CA LEU A 1080 -17.51 -17.62 -22.10
C LEU A 1080 -17.75 -18.67 -23.20
N ARG A 1081 -18.77 -19.52 -23.01
CA ARG A 1081 -19.23 -20.48 -24.02
C ARG A 1081 -19.80 -19.80 -25.26
N GLU A 1082 -20.49 -18.67 -25.10
CA GLU A 1082 -21.10 -17.90 -26.19
C GLU A 1082 -20.07 -17.06 -26.96
N ALA A 1083 -19.10 -16.48 -26.25
CA ALA A 1083 -17.96 -15.76 -26.84
C ALA A 1083 -16.97 -16.67 -27.58
N ILE A 1084 -16.80 -17.93 -27.15
CA ILE A 1084 -15.94 -18.94 -27.81
C ILE A 1084 -16.67 -19.65 -28.97
N ARG A 1085 -18.01 -19.56 -29.04
CA ARG A 1085 -18.83 -20.15 -30.11
C ARG A 1085 -19.05 -19.21 -31.30
N LYS A 1086 -18.95 -17.90 -31.10
CA LYS A 1086 -18.72 -16.92 -32.19
C LYS A 1086 -17.28 -17.01 -32.66
#